data_AF-A0A7V2RPG9-F1
#
_entry.id   AF-A0A7V2RPG9-F1
#
_cell.length_a   1.000
_cell.length_b   1.000
_cell.length_c   1.000
_cell.angle_alpha   90.00
_cell.angle_beta   90.00
_cell.angle_gamma   90.00
#
_symmetry.space_group_name_H-M   'P 1'
#
loop_
_entity.id
_entity.type
_entity.pdbx_description
1 polymer ?
#
loop_
_entity_poly.entity_id
_entity_poly.type
_entity_poly.pdbx_seq_one_letter_code
_entity_poly.pdbx_strand_id
1 'polypeptide(L)'
;MKKNYLLMVALLVAVFSFGQNPGDLIFTEIMQNPNAVPDNMGEWFEIYNTTTVPINLSGYDIVDDNHTLAEEGFSISETLMIPAGGFLLFANNGDPATNGGIMPDFVYDPSLTLGNGTDGLTIQQEGNIIDIVVWDNGATFPDPNGRSMSLNPANFNNIDNDDGTNWCEGNTAFGTQFGTPGAANDVCGAPCTLALGATTAVCETITNGTDTYTATIEFTGGGTETFTITVNEGTVSGDDPSAVAAGTIMVTGISEGTDLNLSIDSGTGGTCHLISNINSPVCDPFTPICANIGDLIFTEIMQNPNAVPDNMGEWFEIYNTTGAAIDLHGYDIIDDNHTLAEEGFTISETLMIPAGGFLVFANNGDTATNGGISVDWVYDPSLTLGNGTDGITVQCGGNIIDIVVWDNGATFPDPSGKSMNLSPDNFNSADNDDGTNWCEATSGIGTQFGTPGAANDICGAPCTLELGTTTAACETITDGTDTYTATIEFTGGGTETFTVTVNEGTVSGDDPSLMAAGTIMVTGITEGTDLELSVDSGMAGTCHLTLNINSPVCDPFTPACGNAGDLIFTEIMQNPNAVSDDMGEWFEIYNTTGAAIDLHGFDIIDDNHTLAEEGFTISETLMIPAGGFFVFANNGDMATNGGVSPDWVYDPSLTLGNGTDGITVQCGGNIIDIVVWDNGATFPDPSGKSMNLSPASFNATANDDGINWCEAISQFATDFGTPGAANDDCGAPCLLELGASAVSCDAVTDGLDTYTATLEFTGGGTETYITSASAGTLSGDDPSAMASGTITVTGVPEGTDLIIGINGGTCILSRTIASAICVPATCAAPGSVILTEIMQNPSAVPDGMGEWFELYNTTAADIDLQGWAIMDDNMAGEGFTIATSLIIPAGGYLVFANNGDAATNGGITPDYVYDPSLTLGNGTDGLSVQCGGALIDIVIWDNGATFPDPNGASMVLATDHLNAADNNLGIFWGTATTVYGDGDFGTPGALNDFSTPVGEIQIEGLKIYPNPTFGQRIYITTENASFKKVELYNMLGERVYSTSFEGILKEINLGGVNAGVYFLKIKEGNKMGVMNLIVQ
;
A
#
# COMPACT_ATOMS: atom_id res chain seq x y z
N MET A 1 35.98 1.01 43.91
CA MET A 1 35.40 -0.19 44.55
C MET A 1 33.93 -0.22 44.15
N LYS A 2 33.61 -1.05 43.15
CA LYS A 2 32.27 -1.26 42.57
C LYS A 2 31.42 -2.08 43.53
N LYS A 3 30.13 -1.73 43.66
CA LYS A 3 29.05 -2.67 44.02
C LYS A 3 27.80 -2.24 43.24
N ASN A 4 27.56 -2.92 42.13
CA ASN A 4 26.30 -2.89 41.39
C ASN A 4 25.32 -3.82 42.12
N TYR A 5 24.11 -3.33 42.38
CA TYR A 5 22.94 -4.16 42.64
C TYR A 5 22.20 -4.32 41.31
N LEU A 6 22.26 -5.54 40.75
CA LEU A 6 21.39 -5.97 39.65
C LEU A 6 20.22 -6.72 40.30
N LEU A 7 19.02 -6.18 40.17
CA LEU A 7 17.78 -6.84 40.57
C LEU A 7 17.46 -7.89 39.49
N MET A 8 17.50 -9.17 39.85
CA MET A 8 17.17 -10.28 38.96
C MET A 8 15.70 -10.64 39.25
N VAL A 9 14.79 -10.28 38.35
CA VAL A 9 13.41 -10.83 38.34
C VAL A 9 13.51 -12.18 37.64
N ALA A 10 13.44 -13.27 38.42
CA ALA A 10 13.32 -14.61 37.89
C ALA A 10 11.85 -14.85 37.52
N LEU A 11 11.53 -14.80 36.23
CA LEU A 11 10.27 -15.30 35.70
C LEU A 11 10.35 -16.83 35.70
N LEU A 12 9.64 -17.47 36.64
CA LEU A 12 9.52 -18.92 36.72
C LEU A 12 8.46 -19.36 35.70
N VAL A 13 8.86 -19.64 34.46
CA VAL A 13 7.99 -20.35 33.51
C VAL A 13 7.91 -21.79 34.00
N ALA A 14 6.83 -22.12 34.69
CA ALA A 14 6.46 -23.50 34.94
C ALA A 14 6.03 -24.10 33.60
N VAL A 15 6.91 -24.91 33.00
CA VAL A 15 6.55 -25.79 31.89
C VAL A 15 5.54 -26.80 32.45
N PHE A 16 4.25 -26.56 32.18
CA PHE A 16 3.24 -27.60 32.35
C PHE A 16 3.54 -28.67 31.28
N SER A 17 4.10 -29.80 31.71
CA SER A 17 4.11 -31.00 30.87
C SER A 17 2.66 -31.49 30.80
N PHE A 18 1.99 -31.18 29.68
CA PHE A 18 0.80 -31.91 29.29
C PHE A 18 1.29 -33.29 28.79
N GLY A 19 0.77 -34.37 29.38
CA GLY A 19 1.02 -35.71 28.86
C GLY A 19 0.46 -35.78 27.44
N GLN A 20 1.24 -36.34 26.51
CA GLN A 20 0.80 -36.48 25.12
C GLN A 20 -0.34 -37.51 25.05
N ASN A 21 -1.26 -37.27 24.13
CA ASN A 21 -2.35 -38.18 23.80
C ASN A 21 -1.88 -39.20 22.76
N PRO A 22 -2.53 -40.38 22.70
CA PRO A 22 -2.33 -41.29 21.60
C PRO A 22 -2.50 -40.56 20.26
N GLY A 23 -1.50 -40.65 19.40
CA GLY A 23 -1.47 -40.02 18.07
C GLY A 23 -0.84 -38.65 17.95
N ASP A 24 -0.40 -38.02 19.05
CA ASP A 24 0.39 -36.78 18.98
C ASP A 24 1.77 -37.03 18.32
N LEU A 25 2.26 -38.28 18.39
CA LEU A 25 3.42 -38.79 17.65
C LEU A 25 3.00 -40.05 16.93
N ILE A 26 3.45 -40.27 15.70
CA ILE A 26 3.17 -41.49 14.93
C ILE A 26 4.40 -42.00 14.18
N PHE A 27 4.53 -43.31 14.01
CA PHE A 27 5.51 -43.92 13.10
C PHE A 27 5.06 -43.76 11.65
N THR A 28 5.92 -43.21 10.79
CA THR A 28 5.57 -42.91 9.39
C THR A 28 6.36 -43.70 8.38
N GLU A 29 7.61 -44.07 8.66
CA GLU A 29 8.45 -44.76 7.70
C GLU A 29 9.41 -45.73 8.41
N ILE A 30 9.58 -46.94 7.86
CA ILE A 30 10.37 -48.01 8.49
C ILE A 30 11.21 -48.72 7.42
N MET A 31 12.52 -48.81 7.62
CA MET A 31 13.42 -49.64 6.83
C MET A 31 13.83 -50.86 7.66
N GLN A 32 13.04 -51.94 7.58
CA GLN A 32 13.37 -53.18 8.27
C GLN A 32 14.43 -54.01 7.54
N ASN A 33 14.42 -54.03 6.20
CA ASN A 33 15.23 -54.97 5.39
C ASN A 33 16.14 -54.23 4.39
N PRO A 34 17.20 -53.55 4.86
CA PRO A 34 18.12 -52.83 4.00
C PRO A 34 18.98 -53.79 3.17
N ASN A 35 19.24 -53.45 1.91
CA ASN A 35 20.02 -54.31 1.00
C ASN A 35 21.36 -53.72 0.55
N ALA A 36 21.59 -52.43 0.86
CA ALA A 36 22.82 -51.73 0.47
C ALA A 36 23.97 -51.94 1.45
N VAL A 37 23.64 -52.27 2.70
CA VAL A 37 24.58 -52.51 3.80
C VAL A 37 24.12 -53.74 4.59
N PRO A 38 24.93 -54.30 5.51
CA PRO A 38 24.44 -55.34 6.40
C PRO A 38 23.17 -54.90 7.12
N ASP A 39 22.17 -55.80 7.16
CA ASP A 39 20.85 -55.69 7.79
C ASP A 39 20.86 -54.81 9.06
N ASN A 40 21.54 -55.34 10.09
CA ASN A 40 21.73 -54.74 11.41
C ASN A 40 22.56 -53.44 11.45
N MET A 41 22.95 -52.87 10.32
CA MET A 41 23.63 -51.58 10.23
C MET A 41 22.82 -50.55 9.44
N GLY A 42 21.82 -50.97 8.66
CA GLY A 42 21.03 -50.10 7.78
C GLY A 42 19.58 -49.94 8.20
N GLU A 43 19.16 -50.50 9.34
CA GLU A 43 17.81 -50.38 9.88
C GLU A 43 17.56 -48.99 10.46
N TRP A 44 16.41 -48.42 10.14
CA TRP A 44 15.96 -47.12 10.65
C TRP A 44 14.43 -47.01 10.64
N PHE A 45 13.91 -46.08 11.43
CA PHE A 45 12.49 -45.70 11.43
C PHE A 45 12.34 -44.19 11.64
N GLU A 46 11.19 -43.66 11.27
CA GLU A 46 10.83 -42.25 11.36
C GLU A 46 9.60 -42.05 12.23
N ILE A 47 9.62 -40.97 13.02
CA ILE A 47 8.50 -40.51 13.84
C ILE A 47 8.10 -39.10 13.39
N TYR A 48 6.80 -38.87 13.25
CA TYR A 48 6.18 -37.59 12.91
C TYR A 48 5.40 -37.00 14.08
N ASN A 49 5.43 -35.68 14.24
CA ASN A 49 4.62 -34.94 15.21
C ASN A 49 3.36 -34.39 14.53
N THR A 50 2.19 -34.91 14.90
CA THR A 50 0.90 -34.51 14.32
C THR A 50 0.34 -33.22 14.93
N THR A 51 0.96 -32.73 16.01
CA THR A 51 0.48 -31.56 16.74
C THR A 51 1.03 -30.27 16.14
N THR A 52 0.35 -29.15 16.43
CA THR A 52 0.76 -27.80 16.04
C THR A 52 1.82 -27.19 16.95
N VAL A 53 2.37 -27.96 17.91
CA VAL A 53 3.41 -27.51 18.84
C VAL A 53 4.61 -28.47 18.84
N PRO A 54 5.84 -27.98 19.08
CA PRO A 54 7.00 -28.88 19.20
C PRO A 54 6.89 -29.82 20.40
N ILE A 55 7.28 -31.09 20.23
CA ILE A 55 7.31 -32.09 21.31
C ILE A 55 8.77 -32.40 21.69
N ASN A 56 9.05 -32.47 23.00
CA ASN A 56 10.33 -32.93 23.52
C ASN A 56 10.25 -34.41 23.88
N LEU A 57 11.05 -35.25 23.23
CA LEU A 57 11.09 -36.70 23.44
C LEU A 57 11.97 -37.13 24.63
N SER A 58 12.55 -36.20 25.38
CA SER A 58 13.27 -36.53 26.62
C SER A 58 12.36 -37.26 27.61
N GLY A 59 12.71 -38.51 27.93
CA GLY A 59 11.96 -39.38 28.85
C GLY A 59 10.94 -40.30 28.19
N TYR A 60 10.91 -40.36 26.86
CA TYR A 60 10.11 -41.34 26.11
C TYR A 60 10.88 -42.64 25.96
N ASP A 61 10.14 -43.73 25.90
CA ASP A 61 10.65 -45.08 25.68
C ASP A 61 10.16 -45.59 24.31
N ILE A 62 11.07 -46.17 23.54
CA ILE A 62 10.76 -46.97 22.35
C ILE A 62 10.96 -48.44 22.70
N VAL A 63 9.97 -49.28 22.43
CA VAL A 63 9.99 -50.70 22.77
C VAL A 63 9.49 -51.51 21.59
N ASP A 64 10.16 -52.62 21.33
CA ASP A 64 9.74 -53.65 20.38
C ASP A 64 8.41 -54.31 20.79
N ASP A 65 7.57 -54.66 19.82
CA ASP A 65 6.29 -55.28 20.11
C ASP A 65 6.48 -56.67 20.74
N ASN A 66 5.83 -56.90 21.89
CA ASN A 66 5.96 -58.13 22.69
C ASN A 66 7.21 -58.25 23.59
N HIS A 67 8.06 -57.22 23.67
CA HIS A 67 9.16 -57.15 24.64
C HIS A 67 8.93 -56.09 25.72
N THR A 68 9.65 -56.21 26.82
CA THR A 68 9.77 -55.11 27.79
C THR A 68 10.93 -54.19 27.41
N LEU A 69 10.92 -52.94 27.89
CA LEU A 69 12.02 -51.98 27.70
C LEU A 69 13.41 -52.55 28.06
N ALA A 70 13.48 -53.51 29.00
CA ALA A 70 14.74 -54.14 29.41
C ALA A 70 15.18 -55.31 28.52
N GLU A 71 14.28 -55.81 27.67
CA GLU A 71 14.52 -56.91 26.73
C GLU A 71 14.95 -56.34 25.37
N GLU A 72 14.10 -55.55 24.72
CA GLU A 72 14.34 -54.98 23.38
C GLU A 72 13.71 -53.57 23.28
N GLY A 73 14.43 -52.54 23.75
CA GLY A 73 13.97 -51.15 23.75
C GLY A 73 15.00 -50.17 24.30
N PHE A 74 14.72 -48.87 24.24
CA PHE A 74 15.58 -47.82 24.78
C PHE A 74 14.80 -46.59 25.26
N SER A 75 15.40 -45.83 26.19
CA SER A 75 14.88 -44.55 26.65
C SER A 75 15.65 -43.38 26.04
N ILE A 76 14.94 -42.37 25.56
CA ILE A 76 15.54 -41.13 25.06
C ILE A 76 15.87 -40.26 26.27
N SER A 77 17.15 -40.20 26.63
CA SER A 77 17.62 -39.47 27.83
C SER A 77 18.13 -38.06 27.55
N GLU A 78 18.26 -37.69 26.27
CA GLU A 78 18.66 -36.36 25.83
C GLU A 78 17.46 -35.51 25.41
N THR A 79 17.66 -34.19 25.37
CA THR A 79 16.66 -33.29 24.82
C THR A 79 16.64 -33.43 23.31
N LEU A 80 15.60 -34.08 22.81
CA LEU A 80 15.36 -34.33 21.40
C LEU A 80 14.02 -33.71 21.03
N MET A 81 14.05 -32.62 20.28
CA MET A 81 12.86 -31.86 19.90
C MET A 81 12.39 -32.27 18.51
N ILE A 82 11.11 -32.62 18.39
CA ILE A 82 10.43 -32.73 17.09
C ILE A 82 9.59 -31.48 16.87
N PRO A 83 9.81 -30.68 15.82
CA PRO A 83 8.98 -29.52 15.50
C PRO A 83 7.51 -29.90 15.29
N ALA A 84 6.60 -28.92 15.39
CA ALA A 84 5.21 -29.10 14.96
C ALA A 84 5.18 -29.52 13.47
N GLY A 85 4.46 -30.59 13.13
CA GLY A 85 4.46 -31.13 11.78
C GLY A 85 5.83 -31.59 11.26
N GLY A 86 6.80 -31.85 12.15
CA GLY A 86 8.16 -32.27 11.81
C GLY A 86 8.38 -33.77 11.94
N PHE A 87 9.52 -34.24 11.42
CA PHE A 87 9.97 -35.63 11.47
C PHE A 87 11.28 -35.77 12.27
N LEU A 88 11.51 -36.94 12.87
CA LEU A 88 12.81 -37.33 13.41
C LEU A 88 13.19 -38.73 12.95
N LEU A 89 14.45 -38.88 12.55
CA LEU A 89 15.00 -40.12 12.02
C LEU A 89 15.83 -40.87 13.07
N PHE A 90 15.47 -42.13 13.31
CA PHE A 90 16.13 -43.02 14.27
C PHE A 90 16.84 -44.14 13.53
N ALA A 91 18.13 -44.37 13.78
CA ALA A 91 18.87 -45.49 13.17
C ALA A 91 19.79 -46.20 14.18
N ASN A 92 20.08 -47.48 13.95
CA ASN A 92 20.97 -48.26 14.83
C ASN A 92 22.46 -47.89 14.68
N ASN A 93 22.79 -47.11 13.64
CA ASN A 93 24.16 -46.76 13.27
C ASN A 93 24.23 -45.33 12.73
N GLY A 94 25.03 -44.50 13.39
CA GLY A 94 25.23 -43.10 13.04
C GLY A 94 26.28 -42.83 11.95
N ASP A 95 26.98 -43.85 11.43
CA ASP A 95 28.01 -43.67 10.38
C ASP A 95 27.41 -43.81 8.96
N PRO A 96 27.28 -42.70 8.19
CA PRO A 96 26.73 -42.71 6.84
C PRO A 96 27.45 -43.64 5.86
N ALA A 97 28.73 -43.94 6.11
CA ALA A 97 29.51 -44.82 5.26
C ALA A 97 29.12 -46.30 5.38
N THR A 98 28.42 -46.67 6.44
CA THR A 98 28.10 -48.07 6.76
C THR A 98 26.62 -48.32 7.06
N ASN A 99 25.79 -47.28 7.14
CA ASN A 99 24.34 -47.38 7.37
C ASN A 99 23.47 -47.15 6.11
N GLY A 100 24.07 -47.19 4.93
CA GLY A 100 23.35 -46.96 3.67
C GLY A 100 23.20 -45.48 3.28
N GLY A 101 23.94 -44.57 3.93
CA GLY A 101 23.98 -43.13 3.59
C GLY A 101 23.07 -42.26 4.47
N ILE A 102 22.39 -42.87 5.44
CA ILE A 102 21.46 -42.24 6.37
C ILE A 102 22.21 -41.34 7.36
N MET A 103 21.57 -40.23 7.76
CA MET A 103 22.07 -39.32 8.79
C MET A 103 21.00 -39.18 9.86
N PRO A 104 20.98 -40.08 10.86
CA PRO A 104 19.92 -40.09 11.86
C PRO A 104 20.00 -38.90 12.81
N ASP A 105 18.85 -38.44 13.28
CA ASP A 105 18.71 -37.47 14.37
C ASP A 105 18.97 -38.12 15.73
N PHE A 106 18.70 -39.43 15.86
CA PHE A 106 19.01 -40.21 17.05
C PHE A 106 19.60 -41.58 16.69
N VAL A 107 20.69 -41.96 17.35
CA VAL A 107 21.30 -43.29 17.20
C VAL A 107 20.92 -44.17 18.37
N TYR A 108 20.08 -45.18 18.12
CA TYR A 108 19.58 -46.07 19.18
C TYR A 108 20.51 -47.26 19.45
N ASP A 109 20.33 -47.89 20.61
CA ASP A 109 21.13 -49.05 21.02
C ASP A 109 20.81 -50.27 20.13
N PRO A 110 21.83 -51.01 19.63
CA PRO A 110 21.63 -52.22 18.83
C PRO A 110 20.87 -53.37 19.53
N SER A 111 20.45 -53.20 20.79
CA SER A 111 19.51 -54.11 21.46
C SER A 111 18.08 -54.04 20.91
N LEU A 112 17.71 -52.96 20.22
CA LEU A 112 16.49 -52.90 19.41
C LEU A 112 16.83 -53.37 17.99
N THR A 113 16.08 -54.33 17.47
CA THR A 113 16.27 -54.88 16.11
C THR A 113 14.96 -54.84 15.36
N LEU A 114 14.98 -54.44 14.08
CA LEU A 114 13.76 -54.43 13.26
C LEU A 114 13.66 -55.73 12.45
N GLY A 115 12.69 -56.57 12.77
CA GLY A 115 12.45 -57.84 12.11
C GLY A 115 12.01 -57.69 10.66
N ASN A 116 12.75 -58.33 9.74
CA ASN A 116 12.45 -58.44 8.30
C ASN A 116 11.11 -59.14 7.94
N GLY A 117 10.25 -59.44 8.92
CA GLY A 117 9.05 -60.24 8.72
C GLY A 117 7.87 -59.74 9.53
N THR A 118 7.49 -60.44 10.60
CA THR A 118 6.48 -59.95 11.55
C THR A 118 7.19 -59.38 12.75
N ASP A 119 6.92 -58.12 13.09
CA ASP A 119 7.57 -57.36 14.16
C ASP A 119 6.82 -56.02 14.37
N GLY A 120 7.25 -55.17 15.31
CA GLY A 120 6.52 -53.95 15.65
C GLY A 120 7.26 -53.00 16.58
N LEU A 121 6.83 -51.74 16.62
CA LEU A 121 7.39 -50.69 17.47
C LEU A 121 6.31 -49.98 18.27
N THR A 122 6.62 -49.64 19.51
CA THR A 122 5.76 -48.84 20.41
C THR A 122 6.54 -47.65 20.94
N ILE A 123 5.96 -46.46 20.87
CA ILE A 123 6.43 -45.27 21.58
C ILE A 123 5.53 -44.98 22.78
N GLN A 124 6.14 -44.83 23.96
CA GLN A 124 5.41 -44.61 25.20
C GLN A 124 6.10 -43.61 26.13
N GLN A 125 5.32 -42.97 27.00
CA GLN A 125 5.82 -42.08 28.04
C GLN A 125 5.21 -42.44 29.40
N GLU A 126 6.05 -42.74 30.39
CA GLU A 126 5.63 -43.17 31.74
C GLU A 126 4.62 -44.35 31.74
N GLY A 127 4.69 -45.21 30.72
CA GLY A 127 3.79 -46.36 30.51
C GLY A 127 2.48 -46.05 29.78
N ASN A 128 2.28 -44.82 29.31
CA ASN A 128 1.20 -44.48 28.38
C ASN A 128 1.69 -44.67 26.94
N ILE A 129 1.01 -45.50 26.16
CA ILE A 129 1.30 -45.69 24.74
C ILE A 129 0.82 -44.45 23.99
N ILE A 130 1.73 -43.83 23.23
CA ILE A 130 1.45 -42.70 22.36
C ILE A 130 1.15 -43.21 20.95
N ASP A 131 1.91 -44.18 20.48
CA ASP A 131 1.67 -44.83 19.19
C ASP A 131 2.27 -46.24 19.15
N ILE A 132 1.70 -47.07 18.28
CA ILE A 132 2.15 -48.43 17.99
C ILE A 132 2.05 -48.68 16.48
N VAL A 133 2.94 -49.49 15.95
CA VAL A 133 2.85 -50.04 14.60
C VAL A 133 3.31 -51.50 14.63
N VAL A 134 2.54 -52.42 14.04
CA VAL A 134 2.85 -53.85 14.00
C VAL A 134 2.69 -54.36 12.57
N TRP A 135 3.77 -54.79 11.94
CA TRP A 135 3.77 -55.27 10.56
C TRP A 135 3.74 -56.80 10.47
N ASP A 136 3.18 -57.32 9.38
CA ASP A 136 2.66 -58.70 9.31
C ASP A 136 3.27 -59.58 8.21
N ASN A 137 4.55 -59.37 7.86
CA ASN A 137 5.28 -60.15 6.86
C ASN A 137 4.56 -60.19 5.49
N GLY A 138 4.09 -59.04 5.00
CA GLY A 138 3.54 -58.94 3.65
C GLY A 138 2.07 -59.32 3.51
N ALA A 139 1.32 -59.52 4.61
CA ALA A 139 -0.09 -59.91 4.52
C ALA A 139 -1.00 -58.69 4.30
N THR A 140 -0.71 -57.58 4.96
CA THR A 140 -1.32 -56.26 4.72
C THR A 140 -0.26 -55.17 4.60
N PHE A 141 0.78 -55.19 5.43
CA PHE A 141 1.92 -54.27 5.31
C PHE A 141 2.85 -54.69 4.17
N PRO A 142 3.49 -53.75 3.45
CA PRO A 142 4.48 -54.09 2.43
C PRO A 142 5.72 -54.76 3.07
N ASP A 143 6.33 -55.74 2.40
CA ASP A 143 7.57 -56.42 2.88
C ASP A 143 8.71 -56.28 1.85
N PRO A 144 9.20 -55.04 1.63
CA PRO A 144 10.22 -54.76 0.63
C PRO A 144 11.63 -55.18 1.07
N ASN A 145 12.49 -55.49 0.09
CA ASN A 145 13.92 -55.68 0.29
C ASN A 145 14.71 -54.52 -0.34
N GLY A 146 15.34 -53.70 0.49
CA GLY A 146 16.05 -52.47 0.10
C GLY A 146 15.17 -51.26 -0.19
N ARG A 147 13.93 -51.29 0.30
CA ARG A 147 13.02 -50.13 0.32
C ARG A 147 12.43 -50.02 1.72
N SER A 148 12.05 -48.83 2.14
CA SER A 148 11.24 -48.64 3.34
C SER A 148 9.80 -49.06 3.10
N MET A 149 9.09 -49.38 4.17
CA MET A 149 7.63 -49.26 4.25
C MET A 149 7.32 -47.80 4.58
N SER A 150 6.47 -47.16 3.79
CA SER A 150 6.09 -45.76 3.94
C SER A 150 4.58 -45.64 4.10
N LEU A 151 4.13 -44.96 5.15
CA LEU A 151 2.72 -44.62 5.35
C LEU A 151 2.31 -43.51 4.38
N ASN A 152 1.15 -43.63 3.74
CA ASN A 152 0.62 -42.58 2.87
C ASN A 152 0.42 -41.26 3.66
N PRO A 153 0.96 -40.11 3.22
CA PRO A 153 0.79 -38.82 3.89
C PRO A 153 -0.66 -38.42 4.21
N ALA A 154 -1.63 -38.84 3.38
CA ALA A 154 -3.05 -38.58 3.63
C ALA A 154 -3.59 -39.25 4.90
N ASN A 155 -2.86 -40.22 5.44
CA ASN A 155 -3.27 -41.11 6.52
C ASN A 155 -2.42 -40.92 7.79
N PHE A 156 -1.84 -39.74 8.01
CA PHE A 156 -1.02 -39.42 9.19
C PHE A 156 -1.87 -39.23 10.45
N ASN A 157 -2.40 -40.33 10.96
CA ASN A 157 -3.08 -40.40 12.24
C ASN A 157 -2.88 -41.78 12.90
N ASN A 158 -3.26 -41.88 14.17
CA ASN A 158 -3.01 -43.02 15.06
C ASN A 158 -3.96 -44.21 14.92
N ILE A 159 -4.86 -44.17 13.94
CA ILE A 159 -5.74 -45.29 13.63
C ILE A 159 -5.28 -45.90 12.30
N ASP A 160 -4.86 -45.05 11.37
CA ASP A 160 -4.56 -45.44 10.01
C ASP A 160 -3.13 -45.98 9.84
N ASN A 161 -2.19 -45.66 10.72
CA ASN A 161 -0.84 -46.24 10.73
C ASN A 161 -0.81 -47.71 11.20
N ASP A 162 -1.87 -48.16 11.90
CA ASP A 162 -2.10 -49.56 12.29
C ASP A 162 -2.73 -50.42 11.17
N ASP A 163 -3.22 -49.81 10.09
CA ASP A 163 -3.78 -50.52 8.94
C ASP A 163 -2.75 -50.62 7.82
N GLY A 164 -2.21 -51.83 7.61
CA GLY A 164 -1.20 -52.10 6.59
C GLY A 164 -1.62 -51.72 5.16
N THR A 165 -2.91 -51.60 4.87
CA THR A 165 -3.40 -51.14 3.55
C THR A 165 -3.10 -49.67 3.26
N ASN A 166 -2.74 -48.88 4.28
CA ASN A 166 -2.32 -47.50 4.16
C ASN A 166 -0.81 -47.34 3.93
N TRP A 167 -0.05 -48.44 3.96
CA TRP A 167 1.40 -48.45 3.76
C TRP A 167 1.77 -48.98 2.37
N CYS A 168 2.87 -48.47 1.82
CA CYS A 168 3.42 -48.89 0.54
C CYS A 168 4.96 -48.99 0.55
N GLU A 169 5.54 -49.57 -0.49
CA GLU A 169 7.00 -49.57 -0.66
C GLU A 169 7.48 -48.17 -1.04
N GLY A 170 8.47 -47.64 -0.31
CA GLY A 170 9.15 -46.40 -0.67
C GLY A 170 9.68 -46.46 -2.11
N ASN A 171 9.51 -45.37 -2.84
CA ASN A 171 9.75 -45.27 -4.28
C ASN A 171 10.69 -44.13 -4.68
N THR A 172 10.94 -43.18 -3.79
CA THR A 172 11.98 -42.17 -3.93
C THR A 172 13.35 -42.79 -3.75
N ALA A 173 14.25 -42.55 -4.70
CA ALA A 173 15.59 -43.11 -4.65
C ALA A 173 16.44 -42.43 -3.57
N PHE A 174 16.98 -43.22 -2.64
CA PHE A 174 17.88 -42.78 -1.58
C PHE A 174 19.17 -43.60 -1.61
N GLY A 175 20.25 -43.01 -2.12
CA GLY A 175 21.50 -43.74 -2.35
C GLY A 175 21.30 -44.91 -3.32
N THR A 176 21.55 -46.15 -2.88
CA THR A 176 21.27 -47.38 -3.65
C THR A 176 20.00 -48.10 -3.19
N GLN A 177 19.20 -47.46 -2.33
CA GLN A 177 17.95 -47.97 -1.75
C GLN A 177 16.79 -47.02 -2.11
N PHE A 178 15.60 -47.27 -1.59
CA PHE A 178 14.43 -46.40 -1.77
C PHE A 178 13.79 -46.06 -0.43
N GLY A 179 13.31 -44.83 -0.29
CA GLY A 179 12.69 -44.26 0.91
C GLY A 179 12.92 -42.75 1.01
N THR A 180 12.28 -42.12 1.99
CA THR A 180 12.27 -40.66 2.21
C THR A 180 12.79 -40.26 3.61
N PRO A 181 13.96 -40.77 4.07
CA PRO A 181 14.40 -40.60 5.45
C PRO A 181 14.55 -39.11 5.85
N GLY A 182 13.77 -38.67 6.84
CA GLY A 182 13.77 -37.30 7.35
C GLY A 182 13.03 -36.30 6.45
N ALA A 183 12.15 -36.79 5.56
CA ALA A 183 11.36 -36.01 4.62
C ALA A 183 9.94 -36.57 4.51
N ALA A 184 9.02 -35.83 3.87
CA ALA A 184 7.67 -36.32 3.67
C ALA A 184 7.64 -37.63 2.86
N ASN A 185 6.85 -38.59 3.33
CA ASN A 185 6.68 -39.89 2.69
C ASN A 185 6.16 -39.81 1.26
N ASP A 186 6.53 -40.81 0.46
CA ASP A 186 5.92 -41.02 -0.85
C ASP A 186 4.41 -41.29 -0.71
N VAL A 187 3.61 -40.67 -1.58
CA VAL A 187 2.18 -41.00 -1.72
C VAL A 187 2.05 -42.41 -2.30
N CYS A 188 1.26 -43.26 -1.65
CA CYS A 188 1.17 -44.66 -2.01
C CYS A 188 0.49 -44.91 -3.36
N GLY A 189 1.33 -45.24 -4.35
CA GLY A 189 1.00 -45.78 -5.68
C GLY A 189 1.73 -45.04 -6.82
N ALA A 190 1.53 -45.44 -8.08
CA ALA A 190 2.17 -44.74 -9.21
C ALA A 190 1.71 -43.27 -9.26
N PRO A 191 2.55 -42.30 -9.63
CA PRO A 191 2.13 -40.90 -9.65
C PRO A 191 0.90 -40.73 -10.53
N CYS A 192 -0.09 -40.00 -10.02
CA CYS A 192 -1.28 -39.62 -10.75
C CYS A 192 -0.87 -39.05 -12.12
N THR A 193 -1.21 -39.75 -13.20
CA THR A 193 -0.90 -39.25 -14.54
C THR A 193 -1.84 -38.13 -14.95
N LEU A 194 -3.01 -38.06 -14.32
CA LEU A 194 -4.01 -37.04 -14.56
C LEU A 194 -3.55 -35.71 -13.95
N ALA A 195 -3.55 -34.65 -14.75
CA ALA A 195 -3.26 -33.28 -14.33
C ALA A 195 -4.39 -32.36 -14.79
N LEU A 196 -4.82 -31.46 -13.91
CA LEU A 196 -5.79 -30.41 -14.22
C LEU A 196 -5.07 -29.18 -14.81
N GLY A 197 -5.70 -28.55 -15.79
CA GLY A 197 -5.20 -27.40 -16.52
C GLY A 197 -6.04 -26.15 -16.25
N ALA A 198 -6.15 -25.29 -17.27
CA ALA A 198 -6.87 -24.05 -17.17
C ALA A 198 -8.35 -24.26 -16.81
N THR A 199 -8.88 -23.33 -16.02
CA THR A 199 -10.27 -23.32 -15.56
C THR A 199 -10.99 -22.06 -16.04
N THR A 200 -12.24 -22.19 -16.44
CA THR A 200 -13.11 -21.06 -16.74
C THR A 200 -14.44 -21.19 -16.00
N ALA A 201 -15.09 -20.06 -15.72
CA ALA A 201 -16.46 -20.00 -15.24
C ALA A 201 -17.25 -18.99 -16.09
N VAL A 202 -18.36 -19.43 -16.67
CA VAL A 202 -19.15 -18.62 -17.60
C VAL A 202 -20.62 -18.71 -17.25
N CYS A 203 -21.27 -17.57 -17.06
CA CYS A 203 -22.70 -17.52 -16.77
C CYS A 203 -23.54 -18.16 -17.90
N GLU A 204 -24.48 -19.02 -17.54
CA GLU A 204 -25.43 -19.65 -18.47
C GLU A 204 -26.57 -18.70 -18.81
N THR A 205 -26.96 -17.87 -17.85
CA THR A 205 -27.92 -16.77 -17.97
C THR A 205 -27.39 -15.56 -17.20
N ILE A 206 -27.73 -14.37 -17.68
CA ILE A 206 -27.35 -13.10 -17.05
C ILE A 206 -28.63 -12.29 -16.81
N THR A 207 -29.13 -12.28 -15.58
CA THR A 207 -30.39 -11.65 -15.15
C THR A 207 -30.27 -11.12 -13.70
N ASN A 208 -31.13 -10.20 -13.26
CA ASN A 208 -31.10 -9.65 -11.89
C ASN A 208 -31.54 -10.66 -10.79
N GLY A 209 -31.43 -11.96 -11.04
CA GLY A 209 -31.87 -13.01 -10.13
C GLY A 209 -30.81 -14.10 -10.04
N THR A 210 -30.91 -15.00 -9.06
CA THR A 210 -29.95 -16.10 -8.91
C THR A 210 -29.87 -16.92 -10.20
N ASP A 211 -28.79 -16.74 -10.93
CA ASP A 211 -28.53 -17.40 -12.19
C ASP A 211 -27.61 -18.62 -11.98
N THR A 212 -27.34 -19.33 -13.07
CA THR A 212 -26.41 -20.45 -13.06
C THR A 212 -25.22 -20.18 -13.96
N TYR A 213 -24.08 -20.80 -13.66
CA TYR A 213 -22.89 -20.77 -14.49
C TYR A 213 -22.41 -22.18 -14.85
N THR A 214 -21.66 -22.25 -15.94
CA THR A 214 -20.92 -23.42 -16.40
C THR A 214 -19.44 -23.21 -16.08
N ALA A 215 -18.85 -24.15 -15.37
CA ALA A 215 -17.40 -24.22 -15.19
C ALA A 215 -16.78 -25.23 -16.18
N THR A 216 -15.64 -24.90 -16.76
CA THR A 216 -14.85 -25.84 -17.58
C THR A 216 -13.45 -26.01 -17.01
N ILE A 217 -12.95 -27.25 -17.02
CA ILE A 217 -11.63 -27.62 -16.49
C ILE A 217 -10.93 -28.49 -17.53
N GLU A 218 -9.82 -28.02 -18.07
CA GLU A 218 -8.98 -28.85 -18.93
C GLU A 218 -8.26 -29.94 -18.12
N PHE A 219 -7.99 -31.08 -18.73
CA PHE A 219 -7.14 -32.11 -18.13
C PHE A 219 -6.25 -32.79 -19.16
N THR A 220 -5.11 -33.30 -18.69
CA THR A 220 -4.19 -34.14 -19.47
C THR A 220 -3.78 -35.37 -18.68
N GLY A 221 -3.29 -36.41 -19.37
CA GLY A 221 -2.84 -37.67 -18.76
C GLY A 221 -3.95 -38.58 -18.20
N GLY A 222 -5.18 -38.45 -18.69
CA GLY A 222 -6.29 -39.37 -18.43
C GLY A 222 -6.20 -40.69 -19.22
N GLY A 223 -7.27 -41.51 -19.18
CA GLY A 223 -7.40 -42.77 -19.92
C GLY A 223 -6.49 -43.90 -19.40
N THR A 224 -5.89 -43.71 -18.23
CA THR A 224 -4.95 -44.64 -17.59
C THR A 224 -5.63 -45.54 -16.55
N GLU A 225 -6.70 -45.05 -15.92
CA GLU A 225 -7.52 -45.77 -14.94
C GLU A 225 -8.95 -45.23 -14.89
N THR A 226 -9.76 -45.66 -13.91
CA THR A 226 -11.13 -45.18 -13.73
C THR A 226 -11.17 -44.08 -12.68
N PHE A 227 -11.68 -42.91 -13.06
CA PHE A 227 -11.85 -41.74 -12.21
C PHE A 227 -13.33 -41.51 -11.87
N THR A 228 -13.56 -41.00 -10.67
CA THR A 228 -14.84 -40.58 -10.15
C THR A 228 -14.77 -39.08 -9.92
N ILE A 229 -15.62 -38.33 -10.61
CA ILE A 229 -15.71 -36.88 -10.44
C ILE A 229 -16.85 -36.60 -9.45
N THR A 230 -16.53 -35.88 -8.38
CA THR A 230 -17.48 -35.43 -7.36
C THR A 230 -17.50 -33.91 -7.37
N VAL A 231 -18.68 -33.31 -7.36
CA VAL A 231 -18.88 -31.85 -7.28
C VAL A 231 -19.82 -31.52 -6.13
N ASN A 232 -19.63 -30.37 -5.49
CA ASN A 232 -20.57 -29.86 -4.48
C ASN A 232 -21.91 -29.43 -5.09
N GLU A 233 -21.91 -28.92 -6.32
CA GLU A 233 -23.10 -28.47 -7.05
C GLU A 233 -22.93 -28.62 -8.58
N GLY A 234 -24.03 -28.57 -9.33
CA GLY A 234 -24.04 -28.68 -10.78
C GLY A 234 -24.07 -30.11 -11.33
N THR A 235 -24.01 -30.22 -12.66
CA THR A 235 -24.05 -31.48 -13.41
C THR A 235 -22.76 -31.66 -14.21
N VAL A 236 -22.01 -32.72 -13.91
CA VAL A 236 -20.78 -33.07 -14.63
C VAL A 236 -21.09 -33.63 -16.03
N SER A 237 -20.38 -33.11 -17.02
CA SER A 237 -20.44 -33.45 -18.45
C SER A 237 -19.07 -33.19 -19.10
N GLY A 238 -19.00 -33.17 -20.44
CA GLY A 238 -17.74 -33.03 -21.17
C GLY A 238 -17.03 -34.37 -21.43
N ASP A 239 -15.71 -34.33 -21.50
CA ASP A 239 -14.86 -35.51 -21.66
C ASP A 239 -14.67 -36.24 -20.33
N ASP A 240 -14.77 -37.57 -20.37
CA ASP A 240 -14.54 -38.44 -19.22
C ASP A 240 -13.03 -38.75 -19.10
N PRO A 241 -12.35 -38.31 -18.03
CA PRO A 241 -10.94 -38.62 -17.80
C PRO A 241 -10.64 -40.11 -17.75
N SER A 242 -11.64 -40.97 -17.51
CA SER A 242 -11.50 -42.42 -17.55
C SER A 242 -11.41 -42.98 -18.98
N ALA A 243 -11.89 -42.21 -19.97
CA ALA A 243 -12.06 -42.65 -21.34
C ALA A 243 -11.04 -42.03 -22.30
N VAL A 244 -10.54 -40.82 -22.03
CA VAL A 244 -9.63 -40.09 -22.92
C VAL A 244 -8.39 -39.57 -22.20
N ALA A 245 -7.29 -39.41 -22.96
CA ALA A 245 -5.99 -39.01 -22.41
C ALA A 245 -5.86 -37.51 -22.13
N ALA A 246 -6.68 -36.68 -22.76
CA ALA A 246 -6.79 -35.24 -22.51
C ALA A 246 -8.16 -34.79 -23.00
N GLY A 247 -8.71 -33.73 -22.41
CA GLY A 247 -10.03 -33.21 -22.73
C GLY A 247 -10.48 -32.16 -21.74
N THR A 248 -11.78 -31.86 -21.73
CA THR A 248 -12.36 -30.86 -20.84
C THR A 248 -13.52 -31.44 -20.04
N ILE A 249 -13.45 -31.34 -18.71
CA ILE A 249 -14.58 -31.60 -17.82
C ILE A 249 -15.43 -30.33 -17.78
N MET A 250 -16.76 -30.48 -17.88
CA MET A 250 -17.68 -29.35 -17.87
C MET A 250 -18.75 -29.56 -16.81
N VAL A 251 -18.92 -28.62 -15.89
CA VAL A 251 -19.91 -28.66 -14.82
C VAL A 251 -20.92 -27.54 -15.05
N THR A 252 -22.16 -27.88 -15.39
CA THR A 252 -23.22 -26.91 -15.72
C THR A 252 -24.26 -26.81 -14.60
N GLY A 253 -24.96 -25.68 -14.49
CA GLY A 253 -26.06 -25.47 -13.57
C GLY A 253 -25.61 -25.24 -12.13
N ILE A 254 -24.45 -24.65 -11.93
CA ILE A 254 -23.95 -24.24 -10.61
C ILE A 254 -24.56 -22.89 -10.27
N SER A 255 -25.09 -22.70 -9.06
CA SER A 255 -25.70 -21.44 -8.68
C SER A 255 -24.66 -20.34 -8.48
N GLU A 256 -24.95 -19.15 -9.01
CA GLU A 256 -24.23 -17.92 -8.71
C GLU A 256 -24.17 -17.67 -7.19
N GLY A 257 -23.00 -17.25 -6.71
CA GLY A 257 -22.67 -17.11 -5.29
C GLY A 257 -22.18 -18.40 -4.62
N THR A 258 -22.12 -19.52 -5.36
CA THR A 258 -21.54 -20.79 -4.88
C THR A 258 -20.28 -21.13 -5.66
N ASP A 259 -19.13 -21.16 -5.00
CA ASP A 259 -17.89 -21.66 -5.58
C ASP A 259 -17.99 -23.16 -5.87
N LEU A 260 -17.50 -23.58 -7.04
CA LEU A 260 -17.44 -24.99 -7.41
C LEU A 260 -16.23 -25.64 -6.75
N ASN A 261 -16.49 -26.64 -5.91
CA ASN A 261 -15.48 -27.56 -5.38
C ASN A 261 -15.62 -28.90 -6.10
N LEU A 262 -14.67 -29.20 -6.98
CA LEU A 262 -14.60 -30.45 -7.73
C LEU A 262 -13.47 -31.34 -7.20
N SER A 263 -13.78 -32.60 -6.90
CA SER A 263 -12.82 -33.66 -6.57
C SER A 263 -12.79 -34.70 -7.69
N ILE A 264 -11.60 -35.16 -8.08
CA ILE A 264 -11.42 -36.31 -8.97
C ILE A 264 -10.65 -37.39 -8.23
N ASP A 265 -11.31 -38.52 -8.07
CA ASP A 265 -10.83 -39.67 -7.32
C ASP A 265 -10.67 -40.89 -8.22
N SER A 266 -9.47 -41.45 -8.34
CA SER A 266 -9.32 -42.82 -8.86
C SER A 266 -9.93 -43.83 -7.88
N GLY A 267 -10.61 -44.86 -8.36
CA GLY A 267 -11.35 -45.83 -7.52
C GLY A 267 -10.50 -46.51 -6.40
N THR A 268 -11.12 -47.27 -5.49
CA THR A 268 -10.46 -47.87 -4.31
C THR A 268 -9.09 -48.50 -4.61
N GLY A 269 -8.02 -47.84 -4.15
CA GLY A 269 -6.62 -48.22 -4.38
C GLY A 269 -5.88 -47.44 -5.48
N GLY A 270 -6.50 -46.42 -6.08
CA GLY A 270 -5.86 -45.50 -7.02
C GLY A 270 -5.22 -44.28 -6.35
N THR A 271 -4.41 -43.54 -7.11
CA THR A 271 -3.46 -42.51 -6.63
C THR A 271 -3.84 -41.07 -6.95
N CYS A 272 -4.92 -40.86 -7.70
CA CYS A 272 -5.40 -39.53 -8.06
C CYS A 272 -6.48 -39.11 -7.07
N HIS A 273 -6.16 -38.10 -6.26
CA HIS A 273 -7.10 -37.28 -5.51
C HIS A 273 -6.78 -35.82 -5.86
N LEU A 274 -7.48 -35.27 -6.86
CA LEU A 274 -7.26 -33.92 -7.35
C LEU A 274 -8.45 -33.05 -6.95
N ILE A 275 -8.18 -31.85 -6.45
CA ILE A 275 -9.21 -30.87 -6.10
C ILE A 275 -9.02 -29.64 -6.97
N SER A 276 -10.13 -29.10 -7.50
CA SER A 276 -10.18 -27.81 -8.18
C SER A 276 -11.29 -26.99 -7.58
N ASN A 277 -10.94 -25.80 -7.11
CA ASN A 277 -11.90 -24.81 -6.62
C ASN A 277 -12.02 -23.70 -7.68
N ILE A 278 -13.24 -23.40 -8.12
CA ILE A 278 -13.51 -22.35 -9.10
C ILE A 278 -14.48 -21.38 -8.46
N ASN A 279 -14.06 -20.12 -8.33
CA ASN A 279 -14.88 -19.08 -7.74
C ASN A 279 -16.13 -18.84 -8.58
N SER A 280 -17.25 -18.59 -7.92
CA SER A 280 -18.48 -18.21 -8.60
C SER A 280 -18.28 -16.90 -9.37
N PRO A 281 -18.63 -16.84 -10.66
CA PRO A 281 -18.79 -15.57 -11.34
C PRO A 281 -20.02 -14.84 -10.77
N VAL A 282 -20.07 -13.53 -10.99
CA VAL A 282 -21.30 -12.73 -10.82
C VAL A 282 -22.06 -12.77 -12.14
N CYS A 283 -23.29 -13.27 -12.11
CA CYS A 283 -24.20 -13.46 -13.22
C CYS A 283 -25.37 -12.47 -13.22
N ASP A 284 -25.24 -11.36 -12.49
CA ASP A 284 -26.11 -10.20 -12.66
C ASP A 284 -25.75 -9.39 -13.92
N PRO A 285 -26.72 -8.79 -14.63
CA PRO A 285 -26.45 -7.93 -15.76
C PRO A 285 -25.78 -6.65 -15.25
N PHE A 286 -24.47 -6.62 -15.43
CA PHE A 286 -23.68 -5.43 -15.26
C PHE A 286 -24.23 -4.35 -16.20
N THR A 287 -24.72 -3.25 -15.62
CA THR A 287 -25.10 -2.07 -16.39
C THR A 287 -23.92 -1.12 -16.34
N PRO A 288 -23.09 -1.05 -17.39
CA PRO A 288 -21.93 -0.19 -17.39
C PRO A 288 -22.37 1.27 -17.19
N ILE A 289 -21.64 1.97 -16.32
CA ILE A 289 -21.80 3.41 -16.17
C ILE A 289 -21.04 4.02 -17.34
N CYS A 290 -21.77 4.32 -18.41
CA CYS A 290 -21.18 4.91 -19.60
C CYS A 290 -20.76 6.35 -19.34
N ALA A 291 -19.51 6.65 -19.66
CA ALA A 291 -18.96 7.98 -19.72
C ALA A 291 -19.71 8.79 -20.81
N ASN A 292 -19.64 10.11 -20.72
CA ASN A 292 -20.17 10.96 -21.78
C ASN A 292 -19.25 10.90 -23.01
N ILE A 293 -19.79 11.30 -24.16
CA ILE A 293 -19.01 11.41 -25.39
C ILE A 293 -17.83 12.37 -25.13
N GLY A 294 -16.62 11.89 -25.38
CA GLY A 294 -15.37 12.61 -25.16
C GLY A 294 -14.79 12.62 -23.73
N ASP A 295 -15.43 11.94 -22.78
CA ASP A 295 -14.83 11.68 -21.46
C ASP A 295 -13.64 10.70 -21.55
N LEU A 296 -13.62 9.87 -22.59
CA LEU A 296 -12.51 9.00 -22.97
C LEU A 296 -12.13 9.32 -24.41
N ILE A 297 -10.84 9.45 -24.71
CA ILE A 297 -10.35 9.69 -26.07
C ILE A 297 -9.13 8.83 -26.40
N PHE A 298 -8.98 8.43 -27.66
CA PHE A 298 -7.74 7.84 -28.16
C PHE A 298 -6.67 8.93 -28.34
N THR A 299 -5.50 8.73 -27.75
CA THR A 299 -4.40 9.71 -27.77
C THR A 299 -3.18 9.22 -28.54
N GLU A 300 -2.95 7.92 -28.60
CA GLU A 300 -1.76 7.36 -29.24
C GLU A 300 -2.06 6.01 -29.88
N ILE A 301 -1.57 5.79 -31.11
CA ILE A 301 -1.84 4.57 -31.88
C ILE A 301 -0.56 4.12 -32.59
N MET A 302 -0.14 2.87 -32.35
CA MET A 302 0.94 2.19 -33.07
C MET A 302 0.36 1.16 -34.04
N GLN A 303 0.05 1.58 -35.26
CA GLN A 303 -0.48 0.70 -36.31
C GLN A 303 0.60 -0.02 -37.15
N ASN A 304 1.87 0.41 -37.06
CA ASN A 304 2.95 -0.08 -37.94
C ASN A 304 4.27 -0.28 -37.17
N PRO A 305 4.34 -1.20 -36.20
CA PRO A 305 5.56 -1.45 -35.46
C PRO A 305 6.62 -2.10 -36.36
N ASN A 306 7.89 -1.78 -36.13
CA ASN A 306 9.01 -2.35 -36.91
C ASN A 306 10.08 -3.04 -36.04
N ALA A 307 9.95 -2.96 -34.71
CA ALA A 307 10.85 -3.61 -33.76
C ALA A 307 10.54 -5.11 -33.63
N VAL A 308 9.27 -5.48 -33.77
CA VAL A 308 8.72 -6.83 -33.63
C VAL A 308 7.78 -7.11 -34.81
N PRO A 309 7.30 -8.36 -35.03
CA PRO A 309 6.26 -8.61 -36.02
C PRO A 309 5.06 -7.68 -35.80
N ASP A 310 4.52 -7.17 -36.90
CA ASP A 310 3.37 -6.23 -36.99
C ASP A 310 2.28 -6.53 -35.95
N ASN A 311 1.67 -7.70 -36.09
CA ASN A 311 0.61 -8.22 -35.25
C ASN A 311 1.00 -8.56 -33.79
N MET A 312 2.23 -8.30 -33.37
CA MET A 312 2.69 -8.50 -31.98
C MET A 312 3.07 -7.18 -31.30
N GLY A 313 3.23 -6.10 -32.05
CA GLY A 313 3.64 -4.79 -31.53
C GLY A 313 2.62 -3.68 -31.78
N GLU A 314 1.42 -4.03 -32.24
CA GLU A 314 0.30 -3.10 -32.38
C GLU A 314 -0.30 -2.80 -31.01
N TRP A 315 -0.56 -1.52 -30.76
CA TRP A 315 -1.16 -1.03 -29.52
C TRP A 315 -1.83 0.33 -29.74
N PHE A 316 -2.73 0.69 -28.83
CA PHE A 316 -3.34 2.01 -28.74
C PHE A 316 -3.49 2.44 -27.28
N GLU A 317 -3.69 3.74 -27.08
CA GLU A 317 -3.84 4.36 -25.77
C GLU A 317 -5.15 5.12 -25.68
N ILE A 318 -5.81 5.01 -24.53
CA ILE A 318 -7.01 5.78 -24.16
C ILE A 318 -6.67 6.68 -22.97
N TYR A 319 -7.11 7.93 -23.03
CA TYR A 319 -6.98 8.94 -21.97
C TYR A 319 -8.33 9.32 -21.38
N ASN A 320 -8.38 9.50 -20.05
CA ASN A 320 -9.55 10.00 -19.34
C ASN A 320 -9.48 11.53 -19.19
N THR A 321 -10.37 12.25 -19.87
CA THR A 321 -10.41 13.72 -19.87
C THR A 321 -11.09 14.31 -18.63
N THR A 322 -11.69 13.47 -17.78
CA THR A 322 -12.48 13.91 -16.63
C THR A 322 -11.65 14.02 -15.33
N GLY A 323 -12.19 14.78 -14.37
CA GLY A 323 -11.62 14.89 -13.02
C GLY A 323 -11.95 13.73 -12.08
N ALA A 324 -12.54 12.63 -12.58
CA ALA A 324 -12.89 11.45 -11.80
C ALA A 324 -12.40 10.18 -12.49
N ALA A 325 -12.15 9.11 -11.74
CA ALA A 325 -11.78 7.82 -12.34
C ALA A 325 -12.99 7.18 -13.05
N ILE A 326 -12.74 6.49 -14.17
CA ILE A 326 -13.76 5.79 -14.97
C ILE A 326 -13.48 4.28 -14.92
N ASP A 327 -14.51 3.47 -14.67
CA ASP A 327 -14.44 2.01 -14.81
C ASP A 327 -14.85 1.62 -16.25
N LEU A 328 -13.95 0.96 -16.98
CA LEU A 328 -14.18 0.50 -18.34
C LEU A 328 -14.84 -0.87 -18.43
N HIS A 329 -15.21 -1.51 -17.31
CA HIS A 329 -15.99 -2.75 -17.34
C HIS A 329 -17.23 -2.57 -18.22
N GLY A 330 -17.47 -3.51 -19.13
CA GLY A 330 -18.62 -3.52 -20.04
C GLY A 330 -18.52 -2.55 -21.22
N TYR A 331 -17.38 -1.88 -21.43
CA TYR A 331 -17.14 -1.10 -22.66
C TYR A 331 -16.70 -2.03 -23.79
N ASP A 332 -17.13 -1.71 -25.00
CA ASP A 332 -16.73 -2.41 -26.22
C ASP A 332 -15.67 -1.59 -26.97
N ILE A 333 -14.61 -2.25 -27.40
CA ILE A 333 -13.63 -1.73 -28.35
C ILE A 333 -13.82 -2.46 -29.68
N ILE A 334 -13.99 -1.71 -30.76
CA ILE A 334 -14.38 -2.26 -32.06
C ILE A 334 -13.60 -1.55 -33.18
N ASP A 335 -13.12 -2.32 -34.13
CA ASP A 335 -12.55 -1.81 -35.38
C ASP A 335 -13.61 -1.07 -36.22
N ASP A 336 -13.22 0.07 -36.80
CA ASP A 336 -14.06 0.85 -37.69
C ASP A 336 -14.55 0.00 -38.87
N ASN A 337 -15.88 -0.10 -39.01
CA ASN A 337 -16.61 -0.87 -40.03
C ASN A 337 -16.83 -2.36 -39.71
N HIS A 338 -16.47 -2.81 -38.52
CA HIS A 338 -16.81 -4.15 -38.04
C HIS A 338 -17.86 -4.12 -36.93
N THR A 339 -18.50 -5.27 -36.71
CA THR A 339 -19.29 -5.49 -35.50
C THR A 339 -18.40 -6.04 -34.38
N LEU A 340 -18.84 -5.90 -33.12
CA LEU A 340 -18.17 -6.49 -31.95
C LEU A 340 -17.83 -7.99 -32.13
N ALA A 341 -18.64 -8.74 -32.87
CA ALA A 341 -18.43 -10.17 -33.11
C ALA A 341 -17.45 -10.47 -34.26
N GLU A 342 -17.09 -9.47 -35.08
CA GLU A 342 -16.19 -9.61 -36.21
C GLU A 342 -14.76 -9.23 -35.80
N GLU A 343 -14.54 -7.98 -35.36
CA GLU A 343 -13.23 -7.44 -34.98
C GLU A 343 -13.39 -6.47 -33.80
N GLY A 344 -13.61 -7.01 -32.60
CA GLY A 344 -13.79 -6.23 -31.38
C GLY A 344 -13.85 -7.10 -30.12
N PHE A 345 -13.83 -6.46 -28.96
CA PHE A 345 -13.95 -7.12 -27.66
C PHE A 345 -14.67 -6.25 -26.63
N THR A 346 -15.24 -6.89 -25.60
CA THR A 346 -15.79 -6.22 -24.43
C THR A 346 -14.80 -6.37 -23.27
N ILE A 347 -14.53 -5.29 -22.56
CA ILE A 347 -13.75 -5.33 -21.32
C ILE A 347 -14.61 -6.03 -20.25
N SER A 348 -14.24 -7.26 -19.89
CA SER A 348 -15.09 -8.18 -19.12
C SER A 348 -14.90 -8.13 -17.60
N GLU A 349 -14.01 -7.27 -17.12
CA GLU A 349 -13.69 -7.07 -15.71
C GLU A 349 -13.47 -5.59 -15.42
N THR A 350 -13.40 -5.23 -14.13
CA THR A 350 -13.11 -3.85 -13.71
C THR A 350 -11.73 -3.44 -14.19
N LEU A 351 -11.70 -2.35 -14.97
CA LEU A 351 -10.49 -1.73 -15.48
C LEU A 351 -10.61 -0.23 -15.26
N MET A 352 -9.94 0.26 -14.22
CA MET A 352 -10.02 1.65 -13.80
C MET A 352 -9.01 2.53 -14.55
N ILE A 353 -9.47 3.61 -15.17
CA ILE A 353 -8.62 4.69 -15.64
C ILE A 353 -8.73 5.88 -14.67
N PRO A 354 -7.64 6.30 -14.00
CA PRO A 354 -7.65 7.46 -13.09
C PRO A 354 -8.09 8.76 -13.78
N ALA A 355 -8.48 9.76 -12.99
CA ALA A 355 -8.74 11.11 -13.50
C ALA A 355 -7.46 11.66 -14.18
N GLY A 356 -7.54 12.09 -15.45
CA GLY A 356 -6.37 12.50 -16.21
C GLY A 356 -5.33 11.38 -16.44
N GLY A 357 -5.74 10.11 -16.31
CA GLY A 357 -4.87 8.94 -16.51
C GLY A 357 -4.93 8.38 -17.92
N PHE A 358 -3.99 7.47 -18.23
CA PHE A 358 -3.86 6.75 -19.51
C PHE A 358 -3.98 5.24 -19.29
N LEU A 359 -4.49 4.51 -20.27
CA LEU A 359 -4.41 3.05 -20.34
C LEU A 359 -3.93 2.60 -21.72
N VAL A 360 -3.01 1.65 -21.72
CA VAL A 360 -2.37 1.07 -22.92
C VAL A 360 -2.95 -0.31 -23.21
N PHE A 361 -3.47 -0.48 -24.42
CA PHE A 361 -4.05 -1.73 -24.92
C PHE A 361 -3.16 -2.32 -26.01
N ALA A 362 -2.82 -3.61 -25.91
CA ALA A 362 -2.02 -4.29 -26.92
C ALA A 362 -2.46 -5.74 -27.15
N ASN A 363 -2.14 -6.32 -28.30
CA ASN A 363 -2.42 -7.74 -28.59
C ASN A 363 -1.44 -8.72 -27.91
N ASN A 364 -0.40 -8.21 -27.25
CA ASN A 364 0.65 -9.01 -26.64
C ASN A 364 1.21 -8.33 -25.37
N GLY A 365 1.00 -8.94 -24.21
CA GLY A 365 1.52 -8.46 -22.93
C GLY A 365 2.97 -8.83 -22.63
N ASP A 366 3.62 -9.68 -23.44
CA ASP A 366 5.02 -10.02 -23.23
C ASP A 366 5.96 -8.91 -23.73
N THR A 367 6.48 -8.13 -22.77
CA THR A 367 7.42 -7.02 -23.00
C THR A 367 8.64 -7.39 -23.85
N ALA A 368 9.05 -8.67 -23.85
CA ALA A 368 10.18 -9.14 -24.66
C ALA A 368 9.84 -9.26 -26.16
N THR A 369 8.56 -9.37 -26.50
CA THR A 369 8.09 -9.65 -27.85
C THR A 369 7.09 -8.62 -28.40
N ASN A 370 6.65 -7.66 -27.58
CA ASN A 370 5.69 -6.60 -27.96
C ASN A 370 6.33 -5.25 -28.34
N GLY A 371 7.66 -5.17 -28.39
CA GLY A 371 8.38 -3.92 -28.66
C GLY A 371 8.84 -3.17 -27.41
N GLY A 372 8.61 -3.73 -26.21
CA GLY A 372 9.14 -3.22 -24.95
C GLY A 372 8.20 -2.26 -24.21
N ILE A 373 6.89 -2.39 -24.44
CA ILE A 373 5.86 -1.55 -23.79
C ILE A 373 5.20 -2.28 -22.63
N SER A 374 4.86 -1.54 -21.57
CA SER A 374 3.93 -1.99 -20.53
C SER A 374 2.52 -1.92 -21.07
N VAL A 375 1.70 -2.90 -20.74
CA VAL A 375 0.34 -3.04 -21.29
C VAL A 375 -0.62 -3.22 -20.12
N ASP A 376 -1.67 -2.39 -20.08
CA ASP A 376 -2.70 -2.44 -19.05
C ASP A 376 -3.81 -3.45 -19.40
N TRP A 377 -4.03 -3.67 -20.70
CA TRP A 377 -4.99 -4.67 -21.19
C TRP A 377 -4.50 -5.41 -22.43
N VAL A 378 -4.51 -6.75 -22.37
CA VAL A 378 -4.14 -7.60 -23.50
C VAL A 378 -5.40 -8.05 -24.24
N TYR A 379 -5.61 -7.54 -25.46
CA TYR A 379 -6.79 -7.87 -26.26
C TYR A 379 -6.58 -9.08 -27.19
N ASP A 380 -7.68 -9.69 -27.61
CA ASP A 380 -7.67 -10.85 -28.50
C ASP A 380 -7.15 -10.46 -29.91
N PRO A 381 -6.32 -11.30 -30.58
CA PRO A 381 -5.77 -11.01 -31.92
C PRO A 381 -6.79 -10.85 -33.05
N SER A 382 -8.09 -11.01 -32.79
CA SER A 382 -9.19 -10.68 -33.71
C SER A 382 -9.34 -9.18 -33.97
N LEU A 383 -8.89 -8.32 -33.05
CA LEU A 383 -8.76 -6.88 -33.31
C LEU A 383 -7.39 -6.62 -33.96
N THR A 384 -7.38 -5.97 -35.12
CA THR A 384 -6.14 -5.61 -35.84
C THR A 384 -6.11 -4.12 -36.14
N LEU A 385 -4.93 -3.49 -36.07
CA LEU A 385 -4.77 -2.08 -36.42
C LEU A 385 -4.12 -1.97 -37.80
N GLY A 386 -4.92 -1.63 -38.81
CA GLY A 386 -4.48 -1.56 -40.19
C GLY A 386 -3.41 -0.49 -40.42
N ASN A 387 -2.28 -0.93 -40.96
CA ASN A 387 -1.16 -0.14 -41.46
C ASN A 387 -1.48 0.98 -42.48
N GLY A 388 -2.75 1.14 -42.91
CA GLY A 388 -3.13 2.03 -44.00
C GLY A 388 -4.32 2.92 -43.68
N THR A 389 -5.48 2.65 -44.28
CA THR A 389 -6.74 3.29 -43.86
C THR A 389 -7.43 2.31 -42.94
N ASP A 390 -7.77 2.76 -41.74
CA ASP A 390 -8.50 1.96 -40.75
C ASP A 390 -9.06 2.86 -39.64
N GLY A 391 -9.67 2.28 -38.60
CA GLY A 391 -10.11 3.06 -37.45
C GLY A 391 -10.43 2.20 -36.23
N ILE A 392 -10.58 2.86 -35.07
CA ILE A 392 -10.91 2.21 -33.81
C ILE A 392 -11.97 3.00 -33.05
N THR A 393 -12.90 2.30 -32.42
CA THR A 393 -14.04 2.86 -31.70
C THR A 393 -14.08 2.33 -30.27
N VAL A 394 -14.34 3.22 -29.30
CA VAL A 394 -14.75 2.85 -27.94
C VAL A 394 -16.22 3.21 -27.74
N GLN A 395 -17.03 2.26 -27.30
CA GLN A 395 -18.46 2.47 -27.08
C GLN A 395 -18.94 1.83 -25.76
N CYS A 396 -20.02 2.37 -25.20
CA CYS A 396 -20.67 1.81 -24.01
C CYS A 396 -22.19 1.86 -24.16
N GLY A 397 -22.86 0.74 -23.86
CA GLY A 397 -24.32 0.64 -23.99
C GLY A 397 -24.86 0.94 -25.41
N GLY A 398 -24.00 0.79 -26.43
CA GLY A 398 -24.28 1.12 -27.83
C GLY A 398 -24.12 2.60 -28.21
N ASN A 399 -23.64 3.45 -27.31
CA ASN A 399 -23.23 4.82 -27.62
C ASN A 399 -21.73 4.87 -27.88
N ILE A 400 -21.32 5.43 -29.01
CA ILE A 400 -19.91 5.72 -29.30
C ILE A 400 -19.45 6.81 -28.33
N ILE A 401 -18.44 6.51 -27.53
CA ILE A 401 -17.82 7.46 -26.62
C ILE A 401 -16.75 8.25 -27.38
N ASP A 402 -15.95 7.55 -28.17
CA ASP A 402 -14.93 8.12 -29.05
C ASP A 402 -14.59 7.17 -30.21
N ILE A 403 -14.07 7.74 -31.29
CA ILE A 403 -13.65 7.03 -32.49
C ILE A 403 -12.46 7.76 -33.11
N VAL A 404 -11.51 7.04 -33.71
CA VAL A 404 -10.48 7.61 -34.57
C VAL A 404 -10.41 6.82 -35.87
N VAL A 405 -10.49 7.50 -37.01
CA VAL A 405 -10.41 6.89 -38.35
C VAL A 405 -9.26 7.52 -39.13
N TRP A 406 -8.18 6.77 -39.34
CA TRP A 406 -6.98 7.24 -40.03
C TRP A 406 -6.99 6.89 -41.53
N ASP A 407 -6.33 7.73 -42.33
CA ASP A 407 -6.58 7.81 -43.78
C ASP A 407 -5.34 7.56 -44.66
N ASN A 408 -4.40 6.72 -44.20
CA ASN A 408 -3.19 6.35 -44.92
C ASN A 408 -2.34 7.58 -45.34
N GLY A 409 -2.08 8.50 -44.41
CA GLY A 409 -1.15 9.61 -44.66
C GLY A 409 -1.76 10.82 -45.37
N ALA A 410 -3.09 10.92 -45.53
CA ALA A 410 -3.71 12.06 -46.20
C ALA A 410 -3.92 13.24 -45.22
N THR A 411 -4.36 12.97 -44.00
CA THR A 411 -4.34 13.91 -42.87
C THR A 411 -3.62 13.32 -41.66
N PHE A 412 -3.89 12.06 -41.31
CA PHE A 412 -3.20 11.38 -40.20
C PHE A 412 -1.77 10.95 -40.60
N PRO A 413 -0.78 10.99 -39.70
CA PRO A 413 0.55 10.45 -39.96
C PRO A 413 0.50 8.96 -40.33
N ASP A 414 1.39 8.49 -41.21
CA ASP A 414 1.54 7.06 -41.55
C ASP A 414 2.99 6.61 -41.33
N PRO A 415 3.48 6.64 -40.07
CA PRO A 415 4.84 6.25 -39.74
C PRO A 415 5.06 4.73 -39.78
N SER A 416 6.33 4.32 -39.87
CA SER A 416 6.73 2.93 -39.59
C SER A 416 7.76 2.90 -38.46
N GLY A 417 7.48 2.13 -37.42
CA GLY A 417 8.25 2.05 -36.17
C GLY A 417 8.04 3.23 -35.22
N LYS A 418 6.96 3.98 -35.40
CA LYS A 418 6.55 5.07 -34.52
C LYS A 418 5.03 5.04 -34.41
N SER A 419 4.51 5.45 -33.27
CA SER A 419 3.09 5.75 -33.12
C SER A 419 2.71 7.07 -33.80
N MET A 420 1.43 7.17 -34.14
CA MET A 420 0.73 8.43 -34.32
C MET A 420 0.34 8.95 -32.95
N ASN A 421 0.68 10.20 -32.63
CA ASN A 421 0.39 10.80 -31.35
C ASN A 421 -0.44 12.06 -31.57
N LEU A 422 -1.53 12.18 -30.82
CA LEU A 422 -2.31 13.41 -30.74
C LEU A 422 -1.52 14.47 -29.97
N SER A 423 -1.48 15.71 -30.48
CA SER A 423 -0.86 16.83 -29.77
C SER A 423 -1.51 17.03 -28.38
N PRO A 424 -0.74 17.19 -27.29
CA PRO A 424 -1.28 17.47 -25.96
C PRO A 424 -2.20 18.70 -25.88
N ASP A 425 -1.99 19.69 -26.76
CA ASP A 425 -2.83 20.90 -26.82
C ASP A 425 -4.26 20.62 -27.31
N ASN A 426 -4.53 19.40 -27.80
CA ASN A 426 -5.72 19.01 -28.54
C ASN A 426 -6.42 17.78 -27.92
N PHE A 427 -6.29 17.55 -26.61
CA PHE A 427 -6.88 16.40 -25.89
C PHE A 427 -8.40 16.55 -25.68
N ASN A 428 -9.16 16.59 -26.78
CA ASN A 428 -10.61 16.49 -26.75
C ASN A 428 -11.13 15.67 -27.94
N SER A 429 -12.38 15.23 -27.84
CA SER A 429 -13.00 14.29 -28.79
C SER A 429 -13.40 14.88 -30.14
N ALA A 430 -13.27 16.20 -30.33
CA ALA A 430 -13.50 16.82 -31.63
C ALA A 430 -12.18 16.94 -32.41
N ASP A 431 -11.07 17.11 -31.69
CA ASP A 431 -9.76 17.34 -32.26
C ASP A 431 -8.98 16.05 -32.54
N ASN A 432 -9.24 14.97 -31.80
CA ASN A 432 -8.64 13.66 -32.08
C ASN A 432 -9.20 13.00 -33.37
N ASP A 433 -10.35 13.45 -33.86
CA ASP A 433 -10.93 13.10 -35.17
C ASP A 433 -10.27 13.84 -36.35
N ASP A 434 -9.55 14.94 -36.10
CA ASP A 434 -8.84 15.69 -37.13
C ASP A 434 -7.38 15.27 -37.21
N GLY A 435 -7.04 14.48 -38.24
CA GLY A 435 -5.67 14.00 -38.47
C GLY A 435 -4.59 15.09 -38.53
N THR A 436 -4.95 16.36 -38.76
CA THR A 436 -3.98 17.48 -38.71
C THR A 436 -3.46 17.79 -37.30
N ASN A 437 -4.14 17.30 -36.27
CA ASN A 437 -3.74 17.40 -34.87
C ASN A 437 -2.81 16.27 -34.41
N TRP A 438 -2.55 15.29 -35.29
CA TRP A 438 -1.69 14.14 -35.02
C TRP A 438 -0.31 14.31 -35.68
N CYS A 439 0.73 13.80 -35.02
CA CYS A 439 2.10 13.78 -35.53
C CYS A 439 2.80 12.44 -35.26
N GLU A 440 3.95 12.22 -35.89
CA GLU A 440 4.78 11.06 -35.57
C GLU A 440 5.47 11.25 -34.21
N ALA A 441 5.44 10.23 -33.36
CA ALA A 441 6.22 10.23 -32.13
C ALA A 441 7.73 10.48 -32.39
N THR A 442 8.34 11.16 -31.43
CA THR A 442 9.75 11.56 -31.37
C THR A 442 10.47 11.03 -30.13
N SER A 443 9.74 10.72 -29.07
CA SER A 443 10.20 10.05 -27.86
C SER A 443 10.43 8.57 -28.13
N GLY A 444 11.56 8.05 -27.63
CA GLY A 444 12.00 6.69 -27.95
C GLY A 444 11.55 5.66 -26.90
N ILE A 445 11.04 4.53 -27.37
CA ILE A 445 10.75 3.34 -26.55
C ILE A 445 11.53 2.16 -27.16
N GLY A 446 12.53 1.65 -26.45
CA GLY A 446 13.37 0.58 -26.99
C GLY A 446 14.02 0.96 -28.33
N THR A 447 13.61 0.31 -29.43
CA THR A 447 14.07 0.60 -30.80
C THR A 447 13.02 1.29 -31.69
N GLN A 448 11.88 1.66 -31.13
CA GLN A 448 10.76 2.35 -31.78
C GLN A 448 10.48 3.69 -31.07
N PHE A 449 9.43 4.40 -31.47
CA PHE A 449 9.06 5.70 -30.90
C PHE A 449 7.60 5.71 -30.46
N GLY A 450 7.33 6.39 -29.35
CA GLY A 450 6.01 6.59 -28.73
C GLY A 450 6.12 6.99 -27.25
N THR A 451 4.97 7.14 -26.58
CA THR A 451 4.82 7.56 -25.18
C THR A 451 3.75 6.76 -24.40
N PRO A 452 3.67 5.41 -24.52
CA PRO A 452 2.62 4.61 -23.90
C PRO A 452 2.60 4.78 -22.38
N GLY A 453 1.43 5.11 -21.84
CA GLY A 453 1.19 5.36 -20.43
C GLY A 453 1.69 6.72 -19.95
N ALA A 454 2.02 7.64 -20.86
CA ALA A 454 2.59 8.96 -20.55
C ALA A 454 2.05 10.05 -21.48
N ALA A 455 2.30 11.31 -21.14
CA ALA A 455 1.89 12.43 -21.98
C ALA A 455 2.58 12.40 -23.36
N ASN A 456 1.79 12.60 -24.41
CA ASN A 456 2.24 12.63 -25.80
C ASN A 456 3.29 13.69 -26.11
N ASP A 457 4.06 13.45 -27.17
CA ASP A 457 4.95 14.45 -27.75
C ASP A 457 4.16 15.62 -28.37
N ILE A 458 4.67 16.85 -28.19
CA ILE A 458 4.11 18.04 -28.83
C ILE A 458 4.42 18.03 -30.33
N CYS A 459 3.39 18.23 -31.14
CA CYS A 459 3.51 18.25 -32.60
C CYS A 459 4.13 19.57 -33.11
N GLY A 460 5.37 19.52 -33.61
CA GLY A 460 6.01 20.62 -34.36
C GLY A 460 7.35 21.13 -33.79
N ALA A 461 8.00 22.06 -34.51
CA ALA A 461 9.13 22.84 -33.97
C ALA A 461 8.57 23.95 -33.06
N PRO A 462 9.26 24.34 -31.97
CA PRO A 462 8.69 25.24 -30.97
C PRO A 462 8.24 26.56 -31.60
N CYS A 463 6.98 26.90 -31.39
CA CYS A 463 6.40 28.15 -31.85
C CYS A 463 7.22 29.33 -31.32
N THR A 464 7.57 30.28 -32.19
CA THR A 464 8.26 31.49 -31.74
C THR A 464 7.32 32.50 -31.10
N LEU A 465 6.02 32.40 -31.40
CA LEU A 465 4.98 33.23 -30.82
C LEU A 465 4.65 32.71 -29.42
N GLU A 466 4.65 33.60 -28.43
CA GLU A 466 4.24 33.32 -27.06
C GLU A 466 3.07 34.24 -26.71
N LEU A 467 2.00 33.68 -26.13
CA LEU A 467 0.90 34.46 -25.54
C LEU A 467 1.25 34.77 -24.07
N GLY A 468 1.05 36.02 -23.68
CA GLY A 468 1.43 36.56 -22.39
C GLY A 468 0.23 36.85 -21.49
N THR A 469 0.35 37.90 -20.68
CA THR A 469 -0.69 38.29 -19.73
C THR A 469 -2.03 38.56 -20.40
N THR A 470 -3.10 38.11 -19.75
CA THR A 470 -4.47 38.28 -20.21
C THR A 470 -5.25 39.19 -19.26
N THR A 471 -6.23 39.92 -19.78
CA THR A 471 -7.25 40.57 -18.95
C THR A 471 -8.62 40.36 -19.58
N ALA A 472 -9.67 40.31 -18.76
CA ALA A 472 -11.07 40.31 -19.18
C ALA A 472 -11.83 41.38 -18.39
N ALA A 473 -12.50 42.30 -19.09
CA ALA A 473 -13.18 43.43 -18.47
C ALA A 473 -14.56 43.64 -19.08
N CYS A 474 -15.59 43.71 -18.24
CA CYS A 474 -16.96 43.97 -18.67
C CYS A 474 -17.08 45.32 -19.40
N GLU A 475 -17.77 45.32 -20.53
CA GLU A 475 -18.08 46.53 -21.31
C GLU A 475 -19.23 47.32 -20.66
N THR A 476 -20.16 46.60 -20.04
CA THR A 476 -21.27 47.13 -19.22
C THR A 476 -21.50 46.22 -18.00
N ILE A 477 -22.02 46.79 -16.91
CA ILE A 477 -22.37 46.05 -15.69
C ILE A 477 -23.83 46.37 -15.34
N THR A 478 -24.76 45.49 -15.69
CA THR A 478 -26.21 45.67 -15.53
C THR A 478 -26.92 44.35 -15.25
N ASP A 479 -28.11 44.39 -14.64
CA ASP A 479 -28.93 43.17 -14.47
C ASP A 479 -29.32 42.62 -15.86
N GLY A 480 -28.66 41.54 -16.30
CA GLY A 480 -28.90 40.88 -17.57
C GLY A 480 -27.62 40.55 -18.34
N THR A 481 -27.74 39.73 -19.38
CA THR A 481 -26.60 39.30 -20.21
C THR A 481 -25.86 40.50 -20.83
N ASP A 482 -24.69 40.81 -20.30
CA ASP A 482 -23.79 41.86 -20.77
C ASP A 482 -22.65 41.29 -21.64
N THR A 483 -21.77 42.17 -22.12
CA THR A 483 -20.58 41.78 -22.90
C THR A 483 -19.29 42.22 -22.21
N TYR A 484 -18.18 41.54 -22.50
CA TYR A 484 -16.85 41.88 -22.01
C TYR A 484 -15.82 41.97 -23.15
N THR A 485 -14.72 42.65 -22.86
CA THR A 485 -13.53 42.76 -23.71
C THR A 485 -12.38 41.98 -23.06
N ALA A 486 -11.73 41.10 -23.81
CA ALA A 486 -10.49 40.45 -23.43
C ALA A 486 -9.29 41.09 -24.15
N THR A 487 -8.16 41.21 -23.45
CA THR A 487 -6.86 41.60 -24.05
C THR A 487 -5.81 40.54 -23.77
N ILE A 488 -4.99 40.24 -24.76
CA ILE A 488 -3.98 39.19 -24.74
C ILE A 488 -2.67 39.77 -25.27
N GLU A 489 -1.64 39.86 -24.42
CA GLU A 489 -0.31 40.23 -24.90
C GLU A 489 0.31 39.07 -25.70
N PHE A 490 1.16 39.39 -26.68
CA PHE A 490 1.97 38.39 -27.36
C PHE A 490 3.39 38.90 -27.62
N THR A 491 4.35 37.97 -27.68
CA THR A 491 5.72 38.22 -28.12
C THR A 491 6.16 37.18 -29.15
N GLY A 492 7.24 37.47 -29.90
CA GLY A 492 7.79 36.56 -30.90
C GLY A 492 6.99 36.40 -32.20
N GLY A 493 6.08 37.34 -32.49
CA GLY A 493 5.35 37.44 -33.75
C GLY A 493 6.17 38.02 -34.92
N GLY A 494 5.52 38.27 -36.06
CA GLY A 494 6.13 38.87 -37.26
C GLY A 494 7.13 37.96 -37.98
N THR A 495 7.19 36.69 -37.60
CA THR A 495 8.04 35.65 -38.18
C THR A 495 7.37 34.92 -39.35
N GLU A 496 6.04 34.82 -39.30
CA GLU A 496 5.19 34.19 -40.31
C GLU A 496 3.76 34.77 -40.30
N THR A 497 2.84 34.16 -41.05
CA THR A 497 1.44 34.59 -41.08
C THR A 497 0.65 33.82 -40.04
N PHE A 498 0.00 34.53 -39.13
CA PHE A 498 -0.87 33.99 -38.10
C PHE A 498 -2.34 34.33 -38.38
N THR A 499 -3.23 33.42 -38.04
CA THR A 499 -4.69 33.58 -38.09
C THR A 499 -5.20 33.50 -36.67
N VAL A 500 -5.87 34.54 -36.19
CA VAL A 500 -6.50 34.54 -34.87
C VAL A 500 -7.97 34.21 -35.06
N THR A 501 -8.43 33.12 -34.46
CA THR A 501 -9.83 32.70 -34.40
C THR A 501 -10.31 32.75 -32.96
N VAL A 502 -11.59 33.07 -32.80
CA VAL A 502 -12.24 33.16 -31.48
C VAL A 502 -13.63 32.51 -31.58
N ASN A 503 -14.07 31.85 -30.51
CA ASN A 503 -15.41 31.29 -30.42
C ASN A 503 -16.50 32.37 -30.43
N GLU A 504 -16.24 33.53 -29.82
CA GLU A 504 -17.15 34.68 -29.77
C GLU A 504 -16.38 36.02 -29.75
N GLY A 505 -17.09 37.11 -30.08
CA GLY A 505 -16.53 38.46 -30.06
C GLY A 505 -15.91 38.89 -31.39
N THR A 506 -15.28 40.06 -31.38
CA THR A 506 -14.62 40.67 -32.54
C THR A 506 -13.14 40.89 -32.25
N VAL A 507 -12.28 40.20 -33.00
CA VAL A 507 -10.82 40.35 -32.92
C VAL A 507 -10.39 41.71 -33.49
N SER A 508 -9.53 42.40 -32.73
CA SER A 508 -8.93 43.69 -33.02
C SER A 508 -7.56 43.79 -32.31
N GLY A 509 -6.96 44.98 -32.25
CA GLY A 509 -5.62 45.17 -31.66
C GLY A 509 -4.50 45.02 -32.68
N ASP A 510 -3.33 44.56 -32.23
CA ASP A 510 -2.14 44.32 -33.05
C ASP A 510 -2.22 42.96 -33.74
N ASP A 511 -1.76 42.89 -35.00
CA ASP A 511 -1.73 41.67 -35.81
C ASP A 511 -0.41 40.92 -35.56
N PRO A 512 -0.43 39.70 -34.99
CA PRO A 512 0.76 38.90 -34.73
C PRO A 512 1.57 38.57 -36.00
N SER A 513 0.95 38.65 -37.19
CA SER A 513 1.65 38.47 -38.47
C SER A 513 2.54 39.66 -38.84
N LEU A 514 2.29 40.82 -38.25
CA LEU A 514 2.91 42.09 -38.64
C LEU A 514 3.86 42.63 -37.57
N MET A 515 3.73 42.19 -36.32
CA MET A 515 4.43 42.74 -35.17
C MET A 515 5.15 41.66 -34.37
N ALA A 516 6.35 41.98 -33.87
CA ALA A 516 7.14 41.06 -33.06
C ALA A 516 6.64 40.95 -31.61
N ALA A 517 5.87 41.92 -31.14
CA ALA A 517 5.13 41.90 -29.88
C ALA A 517 4.00 42.92 -29.98
N GLY A 518 2.91 42.71 -29.23
CA GLY A 518 1.73 43.57 -29.25
C GLY A 518 0.60 43.00 -28.39
N THR A 519 -0.61 43.52 -28.59
CA THR A 519 -1.81 43.06 -27.86
C THR A 519 -2.93 42.71 -28.82
N ILE A 520 -3.42 41.47 -28.78
CA ILE A 520 -4.68 41.06 -29.41
C ILE A 520 -5.83 41.49 -28.48
N MET A 521 -6.90 42.05 -29.05
CA MET A 521 -8.06 42.50 -28.27
C MET A 521 -9.34 41.94 -28.86
N VAL A 522 -10.14 41.26 -28.04
CA VAL A 522 -11.41 40.65 -28.45
C VAL A 522 -12.54 41.33 -27.69
N THR A 523 -13.41 42.05 -28.41
CA THR A 523 -14.52 42.83 -27.82
C THR A 523 -15.87 42.19 -28.11
N GLY A 524 -16.87 42.42 -27.26
CA GLY A 524 -18.25 41.99 -27.47
C GLY A 524 -18.47 40.49 -27.25
N ILE A 525 -17.73 39.89 -26.31
CA ILE A 525 -17.91 38.50 -25.88
C ILE A 525 -19.03 38.46 -24.86
N THR A 526 -19.93 37.48 -24.92
CA THR A 526 -21.10 37.45 -24.02
C THR A 526 -20.69 36.94 -22.63
N GLU A 527 -21.15 37.62 -21.58
CA GLU A 527 -20.99 37.16 -20.20
C GLU A 527 -21.56 35.73 -20.00
N GLY A 528 -20.83 34.91 -19.24
CA GLY A 528 -21.10 33.48 -19.04
C GLY A 528 -20.60 32.59 -20.19
N THR A 529 -19.94 33.18 -21.19
CA THR A 529 -19.20 32.46 -22.24
C THR A 529 -17.71 32.73 -22.08
N ASP A 530 -16.93 31.69 -21.80
CA ASP A 530 -15.47 31.77 -21.77
C ASP A 530 -14.95 32.03 -23.18
N LEU A 531 -13.96 32.92 -23.30
CA LEU A 531 -13.31 33.17 -24.57
C LEU A 531 -12.33 32.05 -24.84
N GLU A 532 -12.57 31.33 -25.94
CA GLU A 532 -11.62 30.40 -26.52
C GLU A 532 -11.00 31.08 -27.75
N LEU A 533 -9.72 31.37 -27.66
CA LEU A 533 -8.92 31.98 -28.71
C LEU A 533 -7.91 30.97 -29.25
N SER A 534 -7.86 30.79 -30.57
CA SER A 534 -6.80 30.06 -31.25
C SER A 534 -5.96 30.99 -32.12
N VAL A 535 -4.64 30.81 -32.08
CA VAL A 535 -3.69 31.44 -33.00
C VAL A 535 -2.98 30.39 -33.83
N ASP A 536 -3.25 30.42 -35.13
CA ASP A 536 -2.78 29.44 -36.11
C ASP A 536 -1.77 30.03 -37.08
N SER A 537 -0.60 29.42 -37.19
CA SER A 537 0.30 29.72 -38.32
C SER A 537 -0.21 29.06 -39.61
N GLY A 538 -0.04 29.75 -40.75
CA GLY A 538 -0.50 29.26 -42.07
C GLY A 538 0.20 28.01 -42.64
N MET A 539 1.04 27.33 -41.85
CA MET A 539 1.57 26.00 -42.12
C MET A 539 0.99 25.03 -41.07
N ALA A 540 0.27 24.01 -41.52
CA ALA A 540 -0.31 23.00 -40.63
C ALA A 540 0.79 22.40 -39.73
N GLY A 541 0.57 22.47 -38.41
CA GLY A 541 1.43 21.87 -37.39
C GLY A 541 2.70 22.65 -37.00
N THR A 542 2.82 23.96 -37.27
CA THR A 542 4.02 24.74 -36.85
C THR A 542 3.81 25.71 -35.70
N CYS A 543 2.58 26.15 -35.44
CA CYS A 543 2.20 26.93 -34.27
C CYS A 543 0.66 26.97 -34.20
N HIS A 544 0.10 26.29 -33.20
CA HIS A 544 -1.30 26.35 -32.79
C HIS A 544 -1.28 26.68 -31.29
N LEU A 545 -1.76 27.86 -30.93
CA LEU A 545 -1.83 28.29 -29.53
C LEU A 545 -3.29 28.52 -29.18
N THR A 546 -3.80 27.74 -28.24
CA THR A 546 -5.12 27.96 -27.66
C THR A 546 -4.98 28.67 -26.33
N LEU A 547 -5.93 29.55 -26.04
CA LEU A 547 -6.00 30.29 -24.79
C LEU A 547 -7.46 30.43 -24.39
N ASN A 548 -7.77 29.91 -23.21
CA ASN A 548 -9.07 30.06 -22.58
C ASN A 548 -9.01 31.19 -21.56
N ILE A 549 -9.92 32.15 -21.69
CA ILE A 549 -10.10 33.24 -20.72
C ILE A 549 -11.50 33.11 -20.15
N ASN A 550 -11.58 32.82 -18.86
CA ASN A 550 -12.85 32.67 -18.17
C ASN A 550 -13.69 33.93 -18.30
N SER A 551 -14.99 33.75 -18.53
CA SER A 551 -15.97 34.80 -18.63
C SER A 551 -16.03 35.56 -17.31
N PRO A 552 -15.82 36.89 -17.30
CA PRO A 552 -16.10 37.69 -16.12
C PRO A 552 -17.62 37.74 -15.90
N VAL A 553 -18.03 37.76 -14.63
CA VAL A 553 -19.42 38.04 -14.28
C VAL A 553 -19.65 39.55 -14.41
N CYS A 554 -20.44 39.93 -15.41
CA CYS A 554 -20.89 41.28 -15.75
C CYS A 554 -22.30 41.62 -15.22
N ASP A 555 -22.92 40.76 -14.42
CA ASP A 555 -24.08 41.12 -13.60
C ASP A 555 -23.67 42.08 -12.46
N PRO A 556 -24.61 42.88 -11.91
CA PRO A 556 -24.37 43.65 -10.71
C PRO A 556 -24.25 42.66 -9.57
N PHE A 557 -23.02 42.31 -9.24
CA PHE A 557 -22.71 41.42 -8.15
C PHE A 557 -23.36 41.96 -6.88
N THR A 558 -24.33 41.23 -6.35
CA THR A 558 -24.79 41.41 -4.97
C THR A 558 -23.90 40.53 -4.12
N PRO A 559 -22.93 41.10 -3.40
CA PRO A 559 -22.04 40.30 -2.58
C PRO A 559 -22.83 39.45 -1.60
N ALA A 560 -22.45 38.18 -1.48
CA ALA A 560 -22.88 37.33 -0.38
C ALA A 560 -22.13 37.81 0.88
N CYS A 561 -22.50 38.99 1.37
CA CYS A 561 -21.85 39.60 2.52
C CYS A 561 -21.98 38.65 3.71
N GLY A 562 -20.84 38.18 4.19
CA GLY A 562 -20.74 37.53 5.49
C GLY A 562 -21.30 38.41 6.60
N ASN A 563 -21.45 37.83 7.78
CA ASN A 563 -21.74 38.59 8.98
C ASN A 563 -20.49 39.32 9.46
N ALA A 564 -20.69 40.35 10.29
CA ALA A 564 -19.57 40.98 10.99
C ALA A 564 -18.78 39.93 11.78
N GLY A 565 -17.46 39.89 11.56
CA GLY A 565 -16.55 38.90 12.14
C GLY A 565 -16.34 37.62 11.36
N ASP A 566 -17.01 37.40 10.22
CA ASP A 566 -16.73 36.27 9.35
C ASP A 566 -15.31 36.38 8.74
N LEU A 567 -14.83 37.61 8.56
CA LEU A 567 -13.43 37.95 8.26
C LEU A 567 -12.91 38.87 9.36
N ILE A 568 -11.64 38.73 9.73
CA ILE A 568 -10.97 39.62 10.69
C ILE A 568 -9.55 39.94 10.27
N PHE A 569 -9.07 41.15 10.55
CA PHE A 569 -7.64 41.47 10.44
C PHE A 569 -6.85 40.82 11.58
N THR A 570 -5.81 40.09 11.22
CA THR A 570 -4.96 39.34 12.17
C THR A 570 -3.56 39.91 12.28
N GLU A 571 -3.00 40.46 11.21
CA GLU A 571 -1.63 40.96 11.21
C GLU A 571 -1.48 42.16 10.29
N ILE A 572 -0.72 43.18 10.71
CA ILE A 572 -0.55 44.44 9.99
C ILE A 572 0.91 44.88 10.09
N MET A 573 1.58 45.07 8.94
CA MET A 573 2.91 45.66 8.83
C MET A 573 2.80 47.10 8.33
N GLN A 574 2.70 48.05 9.24
CA GLN A 574 2.61 49.48 8.90
C GLN A 574 3.96 50.22 8.84
N ASN A 575 5.07 49.58 9.28
CA ASN A 575 6.37 50.24 9.43
C ASN A 575 7.54 49.28 9.10
N PRO A 576 7.68 48.83 7.84
CA PRO A 576 8.77 47.93 7.46
C PRO A 576 10.14 48.62 7.58
N ASN A 577 11.17 47.87 7.99
CA ASN A 577 12.56 48.35 8.04
C ASN A 577 13.44 47.72 6.95
N ALA A 578 13.02 46.58 6.40
CA ALA A 578 13.73 45.84 5.36
C ALA A 578 13.87 46.65 4.05
N VAL A 579 12.81 47.35 3.69
CA VAL A 579 12.62 48.06 2.42
C VAL A 579 12.04 49.45 2.70
N SER A 580 11.75 50.24 1.66
CA SER A 580 11.03 51.50 1.88
C SER A 580 9.62 51.23 2.37
N ASP A 581 9.15 52.06 3.29
CA ASP A 581 7.79 52.13 3.85
C ASP A 581 6.71 51.69 2.85
N ASP A 582 6.44 52.53 1.85
CA ASP A 582 5.44 52.32 0.80
C ASP A 582 5.63 51.07 -0.08
N MET A 583 6.69 50.29 0.07
CA MET A 583 6.91 49.04 -0.69
C MET A 583 6.82 47.78 0.16
N GLY A 584 6.89 47.90 1.49
CA GLY A 584 6.90 46.76 2.41
C GLY A 584 5.69 46.69 3.33
N GLU A 585 4.67 47.53 3.11
CA GLU A 585 3.41 47.48 3.85
C GLU A 585 2.55 46.32 3.35
N TRP A 586 1.94 45.61 4.31
CA TRP A 586 1.01 44.52 4.07
C TRP A 586 0.10 44.32 5.28
N PHE A 587 -1.03 43.65 5.06
CA PHE A 587 -1.94 43.22 6.10
C PHE A 587 -2.51 41.84 5.78
N GLU A 588 -3.02 41.17 6.80
CA GLU A 588 -3.57 39.81 6.70
C GLU A 588 -5.00 39.76 7.23
N ILE A 589 -5.84 39.02 6.52
CA ILE A 589 -7.21 38.72 6.90
C ILE A 589 -7.37 37.21 7.13
N TYR A 590 -8.10 36.82 8.17
CA TYR A 590 -8.43 35.44 8.49
C TYR A 590 -9.93 35.16 8.36
N ASN A 591 -10.28 34.01 7.76
CA ASN A 591 -11.65 33.53 7.66
C ASN A 591 -12.05 32.72 8.91
N THR A 592 -12.95 33.26 9.73
CA THR A 592 -13.38 32.64 11.00
C THR A 592 -14.46 31.57 10.81
N THR A 593 -14.97 31.40 9.59
CA THR A 593 -16.11 30.52 9.30
C THR A 593 -15.67 29.10 8.92
N GLY A 594 -16.60 28.15 9.01
CA GLY A 594 -16.41 26.76 8.56
C GLY A 594 -16.58 26.54 7.06
N ALA A 595 -16.66 27.62 6.26
CA ALA A 595 -16.81 27.55 4.80
C ALA A 595 -15.82 28.53 4.14
N ALA A 596 -15.48 28.29 2.87
CA ALA A 596 -14.66 29.25 2.13
C ALA A 596 -15.46 30.53 1.83
N ILE A 597 -14.79 31.68 1.87
CA ILE A 597 -15.37 33.01 1.57
C ILE A 597 -14.76 33.55 0.27
N ASP A 598 -15.61 34.00 -0.65
CA ASP A 598 -15.21 34.78 -1.82
C ASP A 598 -15.21 36.27 -1.48
N LEU A 599 -14.07 36.95 -1.66
CA LEU A 599 -13.92 38.39 -1.40
C LEU A 599 -14.35 39.27 -2.56
N HIS A 600 -14.82 38.71 -3.68
CA HIS A 600 -15.36 39.52 -4.77
C HIS A 600 -16.40 40.50 -4.22
N GLY A 601 -16.30 41.77 -4.62
CA GLY A 601 -17.19 42.86 -4.22
C GLY A 601 -17.02 43.38 -2.79
N PHE A 602 -16.00 42.94 -2.03
CA PHE A 602 -15.64 43.55 -0.76
C PHE A 602 -14.82 44.81 -1.00
N ASP A 603 -15.05 45.83 -0.16
CA ASP A 603 -14.27 47.06 -0.14
C ASP A 603 -13.27 47.01 1.03
N ILE A 604 -12.02 47.36 0.75
CA ILE A 604 -11.00 47.68 1.75
C ILE A 604 -10.78 49.19 1.76
N ILE A 605 -10.92 49.81 2.92
CA ILE A 605 -10.92 51.27 3.06
C ILE A 605 -10.14 51.66 4.30
N ASP A 606 -9.32 52.70 4.19
CA ASP A 606 -8.76 53.39 5.35
C ASP A 606 -9.87 53.99 6.24
N ASP A 607 -9.75 53.85 7.57
CA ASP A 607 -10.81 54.13 8.55
C ASP A 607 -11.31 55.59 8.56
N ASN A 608 -10.56 56.52 7.96
CA ASN A 608 -10.87 57.94 7.90
C ASN A 608 -11.15 58.47 6.48
N HIS A 609 -11.24 57.58 5.50
CA HIS A 609 -11.47 57.92 4.11
C HIS A 609 -12.72 57.26 3.52
N THR A 610 -13.19 57.79 2.40
CA THR A 610 -14.15 57.09 1.56
C THR A 610 -13.42 56.14 0.61
N LEU A 611 -14.12 55.13 0.09
CA LEU A 611 -13.60 54.21 -0.94
C LEU A 611 -12.93 54.92 -2.13
N ALA A 612 -13.38 56.13 -2.49
CA ALA A 612 -12.82 56.91 -3.60
C ALA A 612 -11.61 57.76 -3.21
N GLU A 613 -11.31 57.90 -1.92
CA GLU A 613 -10.20 58.67 -1.40
C GLU A 613 -8.99 57.76 -1.14
N GLU A 614 -9.14 56.75 -0.28
CA GLU A 614 -8.07 55.80 0.09
C GLU A 614 -8.69 54.41 0.37
N GLY A 615 -8.93 53.66 -0.70
CA GLY A 615 -9.52 52.32 -0.64
C GLY A 615 -9.71 51.70 -2.02
N PHE A 616 -10.09 50.43 -2.06
CA PHE A 616 -10.36 49.70 -3.30
C PHE A 616 -11.47 48.66 -3.12
N THR A 617 -12.14 48.31 -4.22
CA THR A 617 -13.08 47.17 -4.28
C THR A 617 -12.36 46.00 -4.93
N ILE A 618 -12.45 44.83 -4.32
CA ILE A 618 -11.95 43.58 -4.89
C ILE A 618 -12.89 43.20 -6.04
N SER A 619 -12.42 43.28 -7.28
CA SER A 619 -13.24 43.06 -8.48
C SER A 619 -13.08 41.67 -9.11
N GLU A 620 -12.35 40.78 -8.45
CA GLU A 620 -12.12 39.40 -8.89
C GLU A 620 -12.47 38.42 -7.77
N THR A 621 -12.67 37.16 -8.14
CA THR A 621 -12.94 36.08 -7.18
C THR A 621 -11.65 35.72 -6.45
N LEU A 622 -11.58 36.05 -5.17
CA LEU A 622 -10.49 35.70 -4.27
C LEU A 622 -11.05 34.83 -3.14
N MET A 623 -10.66 33.55 -3.11
CA MET A 623 -11.19 32.58 -2.16
C MET A 623 -10.27 32.47 -0.94
N ILE A 624 -10.81 32.70 0.25
CA ILE A 624 -10.17 32.33 1.51
C ILE A 624 -10.79 31.02 2.01
N PRO A 625 -10.03 29.91 2.12
CA PRO A 625 -10.53 28.66 2.71
C PRO A 625 -11.10 28.84 4.12
N ALA A 626 -11.92 27.89 4.58
CA ALA A 626 -12.39 27.88 5.96
C ALA A 626 -11.20 27.82 6.94
N GLY A 627 -11.10 28.77 7.87
CA GLY A 627 -9.94 28.87 8.77
C GLY A 627 -8.62 29.23 8.08
N GLY A 628 -8.66 29.76 6.86
CA GLY A 628 -7.48 30.20 6.11
C GLY A 628 -7.12 31.67 6.36
N PHE A 629 -5.85 31.99 6.09
CA PHE A 629 -5.30 33.36 6.05
C PHE A 629 -5.20 33.84 4.61
N PHE A 630 -5.23 35.16 4.40
CA PHE A 630 -5.05 35.79 3.10
C PHE A 630 -4.28 37.10 3.24
N VAL A 631 -3.13 37.19 2.58
CA VAL A 631 -2.15 38.27 2.71
C VAL A 631 -2.27 39.26 1.56
N PHE A 632 -2.49 40.52 1.92
CA PHE A 632 -2.55 41.66 1.02
C PHE A 632 -1.25 42.47 1.13
N ALA A 633 -0.56 42.73 0.03
CA ALA A 633 0.61 43.62 0.01
C ALA A 633 0.53 44.66 -1.11
N ASN A 634 1.17 45.81 -0.91
CA ASN A 634 1.22 46.87 -1.94
C ASN A 634 2.17 46.56 -3.11
N ASN A 635 2.97 45.50 -2.99
CA ASN A 635 4.01 45.13 -3.95
C ASN A 635 4.24 43.62 -3.96
N GLY A 636 4.11 42.99 -5.13
CA GLY A 636 4.32 41.55 -5.32
C GLY A 636 5.77 41.13 -5.55
N ASP A 637 6.70 42.07 -5.77
CA ASP A 637 8.11 41.72 -5.96
C ASP A 637 8.79 41.47 -4.62
N MET A 638 8.98 40.18 -4.28
CA MET A 638 9.66 39.70 -3.08
C MET A 638 11.04 40.34 -2.83
N ALA A 639 11.73 40.79 -3.87
CA ALA A 639 13.04 41.43 -3.73
C ALA A 639 12.95 42.86 -3.16
N THR A 640 11.78 43.49 -3.27
CA THR A 640 11.57 44.89 -2.92
C THR A 640 10.44 45.11 -1.92
N ASN A 641 9.68 44.08 -1.56
CA ASN A 641 8.60 44.14 -0.56
C ASN A 641 8.95 43.61 0.84
N GLY A 642 10.23 43.34 1.09
CA GLY A 642 10.69 42.77 2.36
C GLY A 642 10.61 41.25 2.44
N GLY A 643 10.28 40.57 1.33
CA GLY A 643 10.29 39.10 1.22
C GLY A 643 8.93 38.44 1.35
N VAL A 644 7.85 39.23 1.42
CA VAL A 644 6.45 38.76 1.55
C VAL A 644 6.01 38.10 0.24
N SER A 645 5.34 36.96 0.32
CA SER A 645 4.64 36.34 -0.80
C SER A 645 3.14 36.63 -0.64
N PRO A 646 2.62 37.76 -1.17
CA PRO A 646 1.21 38.10 -1.00
C PRO A 646 0.30 37.19 -1.82
N ASP A 647 -0.87 36.88 -1.27
CA ASP A 647 -1.95 36.22 -2.01
C ASP A 647 -2.59 37.19 -3.02
N TRP A 648 -2.58 38.49 -2.71
CA TRP A 648 -3.02 39.52 -3.64
C TRP A 648 -2.28 40.85 -3.48
N VAL A 649 -2.04 41.52 -4.61
CA VAL A 649 -1.32 42.81 -4.64
C VAL A 649 -2.31 43.94 -4.84
N TYR A 650 -2.43 44.84 -3.85
CA TYR A 650 -3.35 45.97 -3.90
C TYR A 650 -2.74 47.23 -4.52
N ASP A 651 -3.60 48.11 -5.02
CA ASP A 651 -3.17 49.39 -5.60
C ASP A 651 -2.59 50.33 -4.51
N PRO A 652 -1.47 51.05 -4.76
CA PRO A 652 -0.83 51.93 -3.78
C PRO A 652 -1.67 53.15 -3.31
N SER A 653 -2.93 53.26 -3.72
CA SER A 653 -3.89 54.24 -3.22
C SER A 653 -4.36 53.97 -1.78
N LEU A 654 -4.17 52.76 -1.25
CA LEU A 654 -4.27 52.46 0.17
C LEU A 654 -2.87 52.55 0.79
N THR A 655 -2.72 53.29 1.89
CA THR A 655 -1.46 53.42 2.64
C THR A 655 -1.70 53.06 4.11
N LEU A 656 -0.76 52.38 4.76
CA LEU A 656 -0.85 52.05 6.18
C LEU A 656 -0.01 53.01 7.01
N GLY A 657 -0.67 53.95 7.67
CA GLY A 657 -0.06 54.97 8.50
C GLY A 657 0.76 54.40 9.65
N ASN A 658 2.06 54.69 9.63
CA ASN A 658 3.06 54.44 10.66
C ASN A 658 2.73 54.83 12.12
N GLY A 659 1.61 55.53 12.38
CA GLY A 659 1.31 56.13 13.68
C GLY A 659 -0.13 55.89 14.12
N THR A 660 -1.00 56.88 13.91
CA THR A 660 -2.45 56.71 14.12
C THR A 660 -3.11 56.50 12.77
N ASP A 661 -3.84 55.40 12.61
CA ASP A 661 -4.51 55.05 11.35
C ASP A 661 -5.51 53.91 11.57
N GLY A 662 -6.17 53.43 10.51
CA GLY A 662 -7.01 52.25 10.61
C GLY A 662 -7.40 51.67 9.27
N ILE A 663 -7.81 50.41 9.26
CA ILE A 663 -8.23 49.69 8.06
C ILE A 663 -9.57 49.01 8.30
N THR A 664 -10.45 49.08 7.30
CA THR A 664 -11.82 48.54 7.34
C THR A 664 -12.01 47.60 6.17
N VAL A 665 -12.61 46.43 6.42
CA VAL A 665 -13.19 45.56 5.39
C VAL A 665 -14.70 45.63 5.49
N GLN A 666 -15.36 45.99 4.39
CA GLN A 666 -16.81 46.10 4.32
C GLN A 666 -17.37 45.47 3.05
N CYS A 667 -18.66 45.12 3.10
CA CYS A 667 -19.35 44.49 2.00
C CYS A 667 -20.77 45.06 1.88
N GLY A 668 -21.13 45.58 0.71
CA GLY A 668 -22.45 46.20 0.48
C GLY A 668 -22.77 47.34 1.47
N GLY A 669 -21.75 48.01 2.00
CA GLY A 669 -21.85 49.06 3.03
C GLY A 669 -22.01 48.55 4.47
N ASN A 670 -21.95 47.24 4.71
CA ASN A 670 -21.86 46.67 6.06
C ASN A 670 -20.39 46.43 6.41
N ILE A 671 -19.93 46.96 7.55
CA ILE A 671 -18.59 46.67 8.07
C ILE A 671 -18.56 45.22 8.51
N ILE A 672 -17.62 44.47 7.94
CA ILE A 672 -17.34 43.09 8.31
C ILE A 672 -16.35 43.08 9.47
N ASP A 673 -15.30 43.88 9.35
CA ASP A 673 -14.30 44.09 10.40
C ASP A 673 -13.55 45.41 10.22
N ILE A 674 -12.97 45.91 11.31
CA ILE A 674 -12.19 47.15 11.34
C ILE A 674 -11.09 47.03 12.39
N VAL A 675 -9.93 47.65 12.14
CA VAL A 675 -8.90 47.85 13.16
C VAL A 675 -8.42 49.29 13.09
N VAL A 676 -8.42 49.99 14.23
CA VAL A 676 -7.96 51.38 14.34
C VAL A 676 -6.86 51.48 15.39
N TRP A 677 -5.63 51.77 14.97
CA TRP A 677 -4.47 51.87 15.86
C TRP A 677 -4.09 53.31 16.21
N ASP A 678 -3.46 53.49 17.36
CA ASP A 678 -3.40 54.78 18.05
C ASP A 678 -1.98 55.24 18.44
N ASN A 679 -0.99 54.92 17.60
CA ASN A 679 0.42 55.32 17.77
C ASN A 679 0.97 54.89 19.15
N GLY A 680 0.75 53.64 19.54
CA GLY A 680 1.37 53.08 20.74
C GLY A 680 0.61 53.33 22.06
N ALA A 681 -0.61 53.89 22.04
CA ALA A 681 -1.31 54.20 23.29
C ALA A 681 -2.09 53.00 23.84
N THR A 682 -2.74 52.22 22.97
CA THR A 682 -3.31 50.90 23.27
C THR A 682 -2.85 49.82 22.30
N PHE A 683 -2.60 50.15 21.03
CA PHE A 683 -2.05 49.21 20.05
C PHE A 683 -0.51 49.26 20.03
N PRO A 684 0.19 48.17 19.70
CA PRO A 684 1.64 48.19 19.51
C PRO A 684 2.02 49.12 18.33
N ASP A 685 3.17 49.80 18.42
CA ASP A 685 3.67 50.68 17.35
C ASP A 685 5.14 50.31 17.01
N PRO A 686 5.35 49.10 16.46
CA PRO A 686 6.68 48.61 16.14
C PRO A 686 7.27 49.26 14.88
N SER A 687 8.59 49.19 14.75
CA SER A 687 9.30 49.46 13.50
C SER A 687 10.11 48.21 13.13
N GLY A 688 9.95 47.73 11.90
CA GLY A 688 10.51 46.48 11.38
C GLY A 688 9.83 45.23 11.92
N LYS A 689 8.62 45.36 12.45
CA LYS A 689 7.79 44.24 12.90
C LYS A 689 6.34 44.56 12.61
N SER A 690 5.52 43.54 12.35
CA SER A 690 4.08 43.69 12.30
C SER A 690 3.48 43.86 13.70
N MET A 691 2.33 44.55 13.74
CA MET A 691 1.33 44.36 14.79
C MET A 691 0.63 43.03 14.53
N ASN A 692 0.60 42.18 15.52
CA ASN A 692 0.11 40.82 15.42
C ASN A 692 -0.98 40.60 16.48
N LEU A 693 -2.15 40.10 16.09
CA LEU A 693 -3.24 39.72 16.99
C LEU A 693 -2.97 38.35 17.62
N SER A 694 -3.18 38.18 18.93
CA SER A 694 -3.07 36.86 19.58
C SER A 694 -4.07 35.86 18.96
N PRO A 695 -3.65 34.62 18.64
CA PRO A 695 -4.53 33.57 18.11
C PRO A 695 -5.77 33.29 18.97
N ALA A 696 -5.67 33.46 20.30
CA ALA A 696 -6.80 33.29 21.22
C ALA A 696 -7.88 34.39 21.08
N SER A 697 -7.57 35.46 20.34
CA SER A 697 -8.40 36.66 20.16
C SER A 697 -8.89 36.84 18.73
N PHE A 698 -8.92 35.78 17.92
CA PHE A 698 -9.44 35.77 16.55
C PHE A 698 -10.97 35.92 16.52
N ASN A 699 -11.43 37.13 16.84
CA ASN A 699 -12.82 37.52 16.89
C ASN A 699 -12.94 39.03 16.64
N ALA A 700 -13.93 39.44 15.86
CA ALA A 700 -14.15 40.81 15.35
C ALA A 700 -14.35 41.92 16.40
N THR A 701 -14.52 41.57 17.68
CA THR A 701 -14.57 42.57 18.75
C THR A 701 -13.33 42.54 19.64
N ALA A 702 -12.51 41.49 19.51
CA ALA A 702 -11.29 41.33 20.28
C ALA A 702 -10.10 41.94 19.52
N ASN A 703 -10.08 41.86 18.20
CA ASN A 703 -9.12 42.58 17.35
C ASN A 703 -9.30 44.11 17.36
N ASP A 704 -10.45 44.62 17.80
CA ASP A 704 -10.66 46.04 18.10
C ASP A 704 -9.96 46.54 19.38
N ASP A 705 -9.51 45.63 20.26
CA ASP A 705 -8.87 45.97 21.53
C ASP A 705 -7.36 45.75 21.43
N GLY A 706 -6.60 46.85 21.41
CA GLY A 706 -5.14 46.82 21.32
C GLY A 706 -4.44 45.99 22.40
N ILE A 707 -5.10 45.63 23.51
CA ILE A 707 -4.56 44.69 24.51
C ILE A 707 -4.31 43.28 23.94
N ASN A 708 -5.03 42.90 22.88
CA ASN A 708 -4.93 41.60 22.24
C ASN A 708 -3.86 41.59 21.13
N TRP A 709 -3.25 42.75 20.83
CA TRP A 709 -2.21 42.91 19.84
C TRP A 709 -0.83 43.04 20.49
N CYS A 710 0.19 42.50 19.83
CA CYS A 710 1.59 42.61 20.22
C CYS A 710 2.50 42.85 19.02
N GLU A 711 3.77 43.16 19.30
CA GLU A 711 4.79 43.13 18.25
C GLU A 711 5.12 41.68 17.90
N ALA A 712 5.19 41.35 16.61
CA ALA A 712 5.69 40.05 16.17
C ALA A 712 7.11 39.76 16.70
N ILE A 713 7.36 38.49 16.98
CA ILE A 713 8.62 37.93 17.50
C ILE A 713 9.23 36.90 16.55
N SER A 714 8.44 36.35 15.63
CA SER A 714 8.89 35.48 14.55
C SER A 714 9.65 36.29 13.51
N GLN A 715 10.90 35.91 13.26
CA GLN A 715 11.73 36.60 12.29
C GLN A 715 11.29 36.22 10.88
N PHE A 716 11.00 37.23 10.06
CA PHE A 716 10.60 37.09 8.67
C PHE A 716 11.52 37.92 7.77
N ALA A 717 12.35 37.24 6.99
CA ALA A 717 13.46 37.87 6.27
C ALA A 717 14.31 38.78 7.19
N THR A 718 14.30 40.09 6.96
CA THR A 718 15.00 41.09 7.78
C THR A 718 14.10 41.80 8.80
N ASP A 719 12.78 41.70 8.66
CA ASP A 719 11.78 42.21 9.60
C ASP A 719 11.21 41.06 10.45
N PHE A 720 10.10 41.28 11.17
CA PHE A 720 9.41 40.27 11.97
C PHE A 720 7.92 40.24 11.63
N GLY A 721 7.35 39.04 11.54
CA GLY A 721 5.95 38.80 11.21
C GLY A 721 5.71 37.33 10.82
N THR A 722 4.45 36.99 10.58
CA THR A 722 3.97 35.65 10.22
C THR A 722 3.04 35.65 8.99
N PRO A 723 3.34 36.38 7.90
CA PRO A 723 2.42 36.50 6.77
C PRO A 723 2.07 35.12 6.17
N GLY A 724 0.79 34.81 6.12
CA GLY A 724 0.23 33.56 5.58
C GLY A 724 0.35 32.37 6.53
N ALA A 725 0.71 32.61 7.80
CA ALA A 725 0.93 31.59 8.81
C ALA A 725 0.22 31.96 10.12
N ALA A 726 0.22 31.04 11.10
CA ALA A 726 -0.36 31.33 12.40
C ALA A 726 0.42 32.42 13.14
N ASN A 727 -0.30 33.46 13.57
CA ASN A 727 0.19 34.57 14.38
C ASN A 727 0.98 34.16 15.62
N ASP A 728 1.95 35.00 15.99
CA ASP A 728 2.67 34.90 17.26
C ASP A 728 1.71 35.11 18.46
N ASP A 729 1.91 34.39 19.56
CA ASP A 729 1.09 34.61 20.76
C ASP A 729 1.59 35.78 21.62
N CYS A 730 0.69 36.72 21.94
CA CYS A 730 1.01 38.04 22.49
C CYS A 730 1.21 38.14 24.01
N GLY A 731 1.36 37.02 24.72
CA GLY A 731 1.05 36.92 26.15
C GLY A 731 1.43 38.09 27.08
N ALA A 732 0.55 38.38 28.04
CA ALA A 732 0.79 37.72 29.33
C ALA A 732 0.16 36.34 29.18
N PRO A 733 0.94 35.25 29.29
CA PRO A 733 0.43 33.93 28.97
C PRO A 733 -0.81 33.71 29.82
N CYS A 734 -1.86 33.20 29.17
CA CYS A 734 -2.88 32.48 29.91
C CYS A 734 -2.12 31.48 30.79
N LEU A 735 -2.03 31.77 32.09
CA LEU A 735 -1.31 30.88 33.00
C LEU A 735 -2.04 29.54 33.07
N LEU A 736 -3.33 29.55 32.76
CA LEU A 736 -4.14 28.35 32.62
C LEU A 736 -3.75 27.60 31.33
N GLU A 737 -3.03 26.50 31.47
CA GLU A 737 -2.73 25.58 30.36
C GLU A 737 -3.67 24.40 30.41
N LEU A 738 -4.23 23.99 29.26
CA LEU A 738 -5.00 22.76 29.12
C LEU A 738 -4.05 21.61 28.84
N GLY A 739 -4.04 20.62 29.72
CA GLY A 739 -3.23 19.42 29.61
C GLY A 739 -3.93 18.30 28.85
N ALA A 740 -3.52 17.07 29.14
CA ALA A 740 -4.03 15.87 28.50
C ALA A 740 -5.55 15.74 28.69
N SER A 741 -6.22 15.33 27.62
CA SER A 741 -7.60 14.85 27.68
C SER A 741 -7.62 13.33 27.69
N ALA A 742 -8.58 12.76 28.41
CA ALA A 742 -8.85 11.32 28.35
C ALA A 742 -10.36 11.10 28.28
N VAL A 743 -10.76 10.00 27.67
CA VAL A 743 -12.16 9.57 27.60
C VAL A 743 -12.28 8.16 28.17
N SER A 744 -13.38 7.89 28.84
CA SER A 744 -13.74 6.58 29.36
C SER A 744 -15.22 6.36 29.14
N CYS A 745 -15.58 5.26 28.50
CA CYS A 745 -16.97 4.86 28.37
C CYS A 745 -17.61 4.60 29.74
N ASP A 746 -18.83 5.11 29.93
CA ASP A 746 -19.62 4.88 31.15
C ASP A 746 -20.24 3.47 31.14
N ALA A 747 -20.51 2.94 29.94
CA ALA A 747 -20.90 1.57 29.64
C ALA A 747 -20.34 1.19 28.27
N VAL A 748 -20.18 -0.11 27.99
CA VAL A 748 -19.71 -0.60 26.68
C VAL A 748 -20.72 -1.65 26.18
N THR A 749 -21.66 -1.25 25.32
CA THR A 749 -22.77 -2.07 24.80
C THR A 749 -23.09 -1.76 23.34
N ASP A 750 -23.86 -2.63 22.68
CA ASP A 750 -24.25 -2.43 21.26
C ASP A 750 -25.26 -1.27 21.04
N GLY A 751 -25.63 -0.52 22.07
CA GLY A 751 -26.56 0.61 22.00
C GLY A 751 -25.88 1.95 22.29
N LEU A 752 -26.57 3.07 21.97
CA LEU A 752 -26.06 4.41 22.28
C LEU A 752 -25.77 4.55 23.79
N ASP A 753 -24.49 4.50 24.12
CA ASP A 753 -23.97 4.68 25.47
C ASP A 753 -23.50 6.12 25.69
N THR A 754 -23.01 6.38 26.91
CA THR A 754 -22.37 7.66 27.23
C THR A 754 -20.92 7.45 27.63
N TYR A 755 -20.12 8.50 27.52
CA TYR A 755 -18.75 8.53 28.01
C TYR A 755 -18.52 9.69 28.97
N THR A 756 -17.51 9.50 29.82
CA THR A 756 -16.92 10.51 30.67
C THR A 756 -15.61 10.98 30.05
N ALA A 757 -15.50 12.28 29.84
CA ALA A 757 -14.25 12.93 29.45
C ALA A 757 -13.61 13.65 30.63
N THR A 758 -12.29 13.62 30.69
CA THR A 758 -11.48 14.41 31.61
C THR A 758 -10.52 15.30 30.83
N LEU A 759 -10.30 16.51 31.33
CA LEU A 759 -9.33 17.47 30.79
C LEU A 759 -8.51 18.04 31.93
N GLU A 760 -7.20 17.78 31.92
CA GLU A 760 -6.29 18.35 32.91
C GLU A 760 -6.07 19.84 32.66
N PHE A 761 -5.76 20.59 33.72
CA PHE A 761 -5.29 21.96 33.60
C PHE A 761 -4.24 22.31 34.66
N THR A 762 -3.36 23.24 34.32
CA THR A 762 -2.34 23.84 35.22
C THR A 762 -2.39 25.36 35.16
N GLY A 763 -1.92 26.04 36.20
CA GLY A 763 -1.89 27.50 36.33
C GLY A 763 -3.25 28.22 36.49
N GLY A 764 -4.28 27.50 36.96
CA GLY A 764 -5.55 28.08 37.41
C GLY A 764 -5.47 28.85 38.74
N GLY A 765 -6.62 29.23 39.30
CA GLY A 765 -6.72 29.94 40.59
C GLY A 765 -6.15 31.37 40.57
N THR A 766 -5.80 31.87 39.39
CA THR A 766 -5.24 33.19 39.15
C THR A 766 -6.34 34.19 38.81
N GLU A 767 -7.43 33.74 38.19
CA GLU A 767 -8.59 34.55 37.80
C GLU A 767 -9.91 33.81 38.00
N THR A 768 -11.03 34.42 37.58
CA THR A 768 -12.34 33.74 37.56
C THR A 768 -12.61 33.24 36.15
N TYR A 769 -12.78 31.93 36.00
CA TYR A 769 -13.03 31.25 34.73
C TYR A 769 -14.47 30.72 34.67
N ILE A 770 -15.08 30.84 33.51
CA ILE A 770 -16.36 30.24 33.15
C ILE A 770 -16.04 29.02 32.30
N THR A 771 -16.22 27.84 32.87
CA THR A 771 -16.09 26.56 32.18
C THR A 771 -17.45 26.13 31.61
N SER A 772 -17.50 25.79 30.33
CA SER A 772 -18.67 25.27 29.62
C SER A 772 -18.35 23.93 28.94
N ALA A 773 -19.39 23.14 28.68
CA ALA A 773 -19.32 21.89 27.93
C ALA A 773 -20.47 21.87 26.92
N SER A 774 -20.21 21.50 25.66
CA SER A 774 -21.23 21.41 24.61
C SER A 774 -22.27 20.32 24.87
N ALA A 775 -21.88 19.26 25.59
CA ALA A 775 -22.72 18.12 25.95
C ALA A 775 -22.32 17.53 27.32
N GLY A 776 -23.16 16.64 27.86
CA GLY A 776 -22.92 16.00 29.16
C GLY A 776 -23.10 16.93 30.36
N THR A 777 -22.56 16.52 31.50
CA THR A 777 -22.63 17.26 32.77
C THR A 777 -21.23 17.60 33.25
N LEU A 778 -20.93 18.90 33.31
CA LEU A 778 -19.67 19.44 33.80
C LEU A 778 -19.54 19.27 35.34
N SER A 779 -18.39 18.77 35.77
CA SER A 779 -18.01 18.49 37.16
C SER A 779 -16.48 18.48 37.29
N GLY A 780 -15.94 17.91 38.37
CA GLY A 780 -14.50 17.90 38.65
C GLY A 780 -14.01 19.17 39.32
N ASP A 781 -12.78 19.54 39.01
CA ASP A 781 -12.06 20.66 39.61
C ASP A 781 -12.38 21.98 38.90
N ASP A 782 -12.61 23.04 39.68
CA ASP A 782 -12.89 24.39 39.16
C ASP A 782 -11.57 25.15 38.92
N PRO A 783 -11.25 25.52 37.66
CA PRO A 783 -10.06 26.29 37.33
C PRO A 783 -9.98 27.64 38.03
N SER A 784 -11.10 28.21 38.49
CA SER A 784 -11.13 29.47 39.26
C SER A 784 -10.66 29.30 40.70
N ALA A 785 -10.78 28.08 41.23
CA ALA A 785 -10.53 27.78 42.63
C ALA A 785 -9.17 27.09 42.84
N MET A 786 -8.62 26.46 41.81
CA MET A 786 -7.46 25.58 41.92
C MET A 786 -6.35 25.93 40.93
N ALA A 787 -5.09 25.84 41.38
CA ALA A 787 -3.92 26.09 40.55
C ALA A 787 -3.65 24.99 39.52
N SER A 788 -4.17 23.79 39.73
CA SER A 788 -4.13 22.67 38.80
C SER A 788 -5.22 21.69 39.20
N GLY A 789 -5.75 20.94 38.25
CA GLY A 789 -6.81 19.96 38.51
C GLY A 789 -7.31 19.31 37.24
N THR A 790 -8.42 18.60 37.36
CA THR A 790 -9.06 17.91 36.24
C THR A 790 -10.52 18.33 36.11
N ILE A 791 -10.88 18.90 34.98
CA ILE A 791 -12.28 19.11 34.59
C ILE A 791 -12.84 17.76 34.17
N THR A 792 -14.05 17.42 34.61
CA THR A 792 -14.70 16.13 34.29
C THR A 792 -16.08 16.37 33.70
N VAL A 793 -16.35 15.88 32.49
CA VAL A 793 -17.66 15.93 31.86
C VAL A 793 -18.20 14.51 31.74
N THR A 794 -19.25 14.19 32.48
CA THR A 794 -19.86 12.85 32.49
C THR A 794 -21.12 12.80 31.64
N GLY A 795 -21.48 11.64 31.09
CA GLY A 795 -22.77 11.45 30.43
C GLY A 795 -22.86 12.13 29.05
N VAL A 796 -21.73 12.24 28.35
CA VAL A 796 -21.71 12.72 26.96
C VAL A 796 -22.17 11.57 26.05
N PRO A 797 -23.17 11.76 25.17
CA PRO A 797 -23.58 10.70 24.25
C PRO A 797 -22.44 10.29 23.31
N GLU A 798 -22.27 8.98 23.08
CA GLU A 798 -21.36 8.50 22.04
C GLU A 798 -21.79 9.03 20.65
N GLY A 799 -20.83 9.20 19.75
CA GLY A 799 -20.99 9.87 18.45
C GLY A 799 -21.13 11.39 18.54
N THR A 800 -20.89 12.00 19.69
CA THR A 800 -20.90 13.48 19.87
C THR A 800 -19.56 13.95 20.41
N ASP A 801 -18.82 14.71 19.60
CA ASP A 801 -17.59 15.37 20.05
C ASP A 801 -17.92 16.39 21.14
N LEU A 802 -17.10 16.38 22.20
CA LEU A 802 -17.26 17.26 23.34
C LEU A 802 -16.37 18.49 23.15
N ILE A 803 -16.97 19.68 23.20
CA ILE A 803 -16.24 20.94 23.24
C ILE A 803 -16.30 21.48 24.67
N ILE A 804 -15.13 21.54 25.33
CA ILE A 804 -14.97 22.21 26.62
C ILE A 804 -14.44 23.62 26.36
N GLY A 805 -15.22 24.63 26.74
CA GLY A 805 -14.80 26.04 26.67
C GLY A 805 -14.40 26.54 28.05
N ILE A 806 -13.33 27.32 28.13
CA ILE A 806 -12.94 28.05 29.34
C ILE A 806 -12.75 29.52 28.97
N ASN A 807 -13.52 30.39 29.62
CA ASN A 807 -13.46 31.82 29.39
C ASN A 807 -13.30 32.58 30.72
N GLY A 808 -12.19 33.29 30.90
CA GLY A 808 -11.94 34.12 32.09
C GLY A 808 -10.67 34.96 31.97
N GLY A 809 -10.81 36.26 32.21
CA GLY A 809 -9.78 37.29 32.04
C GLY A 809 -9.08 37.19 30.68
N THR A 810 -7.79 36.85 30.63
CA THR A 810 -7.04 36.70 29.36
C THR A 810 -7.07 35.27 28.77
N CYS A 811 -7.73 34.32 29.44
CA CYS A 811 -7.85 32.95 28.97
C CYS A 811 -9.16 32.73 28.20
N ILE A 812 -9.07 32.57 26.89
CA ILE A 812 -10.14 32.03 26.03
C ILE A 812 -9.60 30.74 25.43
N LEU A 813 -9.91 29.62 26.07
CA LEU A 813 -9.43 28.31 25.65
C LEU A 813 -10.62 27.45 25.25
N SER A 814 -10.45 26.65 24.21
CA SER A 814 -11.37 25.58 23.87
C SER A 814 -10.58 24.30 23.66
N ARG A 815 -11.18 23.17 24.02
CA ARG A 815 -10.69 21.84 23.66
C ARG A 815 -11.84 21.04 23.10
N THR A 816 -11.70 20.61 21.86
CA THR A 816 -12.51 19.52 21.31
C THR A 816 -11.90 18.20 21.76
N ILE A 817 -12.73 17.35 22.34
CA ILE A 817 -12.40 15.98 22.71
C ILE A 817 -13.28 15.11 21.81
N ALA A 818 -12.63 14.33 20.94
CA ALA A 818 -13.32 13.41 20.04
C ALA A 818 -14.21 12.45 20.84
N SER A 819 -15.37 12.13 20.29
CA SER A 819 -16.30 11.21 20.93
C SER A 819 -15.63 9.86 21.22
N ALA A 820 -15.82 9.34 22.43
CA ALA A 820 -15.54 7.93 22.67
C ALA A 820 -16.58 7.07 21.94
N ILE A 821 -16.16 5.87 21.52
CA ILE A 821 -17.05 4.83 21.01
C ILE A 821 -17.18 3.79 22.09
N CYS A 822 -18.42 3.59 22.51
CA CYS A 822 -18.76 2.77 23.65
C CYS A 822 -19.45 1.49 23.20
N VAL A 823 -18.99 0.97 22.06
CA VAL A 823 -19.40 -0.33 21.50
C VAL A 823 -18.32 -1.37 21.85
N PRO A 824 -18.68 -2.61 22.23
CA PRO A 824 -17.70 -3.64 22.51
C PRO A 824 -16.93 -4.01 21.25
N ALA A 825 -15.60 -3.81 21.28
CA ALA A 825 -14.72 -4.30 20.24
C ALA A 825 -14.85 -5.82 20.11
N THR A 826 -15.11 -6.31 18.91
CA THR A 826 -15.12 -7.75 18.63
C THR A 826 -13.68 -8.19 18.40
N CYS A 827 -13.05 -8.74 19.42
CA CYS A 827 -11.65 -9.15 19.34
C CYS A 827 -11.50 -10.49 18.62
N ALA A 828 -10.61 -10.51 17.63
CA ALA A 828 -10.11 -11.74 17.03
C ALA A 828 -9.04 -12.39 17.94
N ALA A 829 -8.59 -13.59 17.57
CA ALA A 829 -7.51 -14.24 18.29
C ALA A 829 -6.18 -13.50 18.06
N PRO A 830 -5.21 -13.54 18.99
CA PRO A 830 -3.86 -13.05 18.73
C PRO A 830 -3.28 -13.65 17.44
N GLY A 831 -2.69 -12.80 16.61
CA GLY A 831 -2.18 -13.13 15.29
C GLY A 831 -3.23 -13.30 14.19
N SER A 832 -4.52 -13.06 14.45
CA SER A 832 -5.54 -12.98 13.39
C SER A 832 -5.36 -11.77 12.47
N VAL A 833 -4.71 -10.71 12.97
CA VAL A 833 -4.26 -9.57 12.18
C VAL A 833 -2.80 -9.33 12.54
N ILE A 834 -1.93 -9.11 11.55
CA ILE A 834 -0.49 -8.92 11.74
C ILE A 834 0.03 -7.72 10.96
N LEU A 835 1.13 -7.12 11.42
CA LEU A 835 1.91 -6.13 10.69
C LEU A 835 2.76 -6.83 9.62
N THR A 836 2.64 -6.39 8.37
CA THR A 836 3.32 -6.98 7.20
C THR A 836 4.29 -6.04 6.52
N GLU A 837 4.07 -4.74 6.59
CA GLU A 837 4.91 -3.75 5.93
C GLU A 837 4.94 -2.45 6.73
N ILE A 838 6.12 -1.83 6.85
CA ILE A 838 6.33 -0.60 7.62
C ILE A 838 7.26 0.32 6.81
N MET A 839 6.82 1.53 6.50
CA MET A 839 7.60 2.62 5.91
C MET A 839 7.92 3.65 6.99
N GLN A 840 9.04 3.46 7.68
CA GLN A 840 9.51 4.29 8.79
C GLN A 840 10.50 5.40 8.39
N ASN A 841 10.87 5.48 7.11
CA ASN A 841 11.90 6.41 6.65
C ASN A 841 11.76 6.70 5.13
N PRO A 842 10.65 7.34 4.70
CA PRO A 842 10.42 7.69 3.31
C PRO A 842 11.46 8.70 2.80
N SER A 843 11.71 8.72 1.49
CA SER A 843 12.71 9.61 0.88
C SER A 843 12.19 10.44 -0.29
N ALA A 844 11.07 10.03 -0.89
CA ALA A 844 10.41 10.77 -1.96
C ALA A 844 9.72 12.03 -1.44
N VAL A 845 9.23 12.00 -0.19
CA VAL A 845 8.56 13.12 0.49
C VAL A 845 9.17 13.36 1.88
N PRO A 846 8.86 14.48 2.56
CA PRO A 846 9.30 14.69 3.95
C PRO A 846 8.87 13.53 4.86
N ASP A 847 9.80 13.09 5.72
CA ASP A 847 9.68 11.95 6.66
C ASP A 847 8.28 11.81 7.29
N GLY A 848 7.90 12.77 8.14
CA GLY A 848 6.59 12.78 8.81
C GLY A 848 5.36 13.02 7.93
N MET A 849 5.48 13.02 6.60
CA MET A 849 4.35 13.06 5.66
C MET A 849 4.21 11.76 4.85
N GLY A 850 5.24 10.93 4.80
CA GLY A 850 5.27 9.69 4.00
C GLY A 850 5.34 8.40 4.82
N GLU A 851 5.16 8.47 6.15
CA GLU A 851 5.17 7.29 7.02
C GLU A 851 3.84 6.54 6.94
N TRP A 852 3.94 5.23 6.76
CA TRP A 852 2.77 4.34 6.69
C TRP A 852 3.13 2.92 7.14
N PHE A 853 2.11 2.13 7.47
CA PHE A 853 2.24 0.72 7.78
C PHE A 853 1.05 -0.07 7.25
N GLU A 854 1.20 -1.38 7.17
CA GLU A 854 0.20 -2.30 6.62
C GLU A 854 -0.18 -3.38 7.62
N LEU A 855 -1.48 -3.67 7.68
CA LEU A 855 -2.04 -4.81 8.40
C LEU A 855 -2.55 -5.87 7.43
N TYR A 856 -2.38 -7.15 7.79
CA TYR A 856 -2.87 -8.31 7.04
C TYR A 856 -3.77 -9.20 7.90
N ASN A 857 -4.89 -9.66 7.34
CA ASN A 857 -5.80 -10.62 7.99
C ASN A 857 -5.39 -12.06 7.66
N THR A 858 -4.92 -12.80 8.67
CA THR A 858 -4.46 -14.19 8.50
C THR A 858 -5.60 -15.22 8.48
N THR A 859 -6.84 -14.78 8.59
CA THR A 859 -8.02 -15.64 8.71
C THR A 859 -8.83 -15.70 7.41
N ALA A 860 -9.68 -16.72 7.30
CA ALA A 860 -10.59 -16.90 6.17
C ALA A 860 -11.93 -16.15 6.31
N ALA A 861 -12.02 -15.19 7.24
CA ALA A 861 -13.21 -14.39 7.46
C ALA A 861 -12.84 -12.91 7.61
N ASP A 862 -13.74 -12.02 7.20
CA ASP A 862 -13.58 -10.57 7.37
C ASP A 862 -13.51 -10.21 8.86
N ILE A 863 -12.60 -9.28 9.20
CA ILE A 863 -12.44 -8.77 10.57
C ILE A 863 -12.73 -7.27 10.56
N ASP A 864 -13.67 -6.84 11.40
CA ASP A 864 -13.88 -5.41 11.65
C ASP A 864 -12.97 -4.94 12.78
N LEU A 865 -12.13 -3.96 12.48
CA LEU A 865 -11.16 -3.37 13.40
C LEU A 865 -11.77 -2.26 14.28
N GLN A 866 -13.08 -2.00 14.18
CA GLN A 866 -13.73 -1.00 15.04
C GLN A 866 -13.44 -1.24 16.53
N GLY A 867 -12.91 -0.21 17.19
CA GLY A 867 -12.55 -0.24 18.61
C GLY A 867 -11.22 -0.92 18.92
N TRP A 868 -10.45 -1.35 17.91
CA TRP A 868 -9.08 -1.80 18.08
C TRP A 868 -8.15 -0.59 18.22
N ALA A 869 -7.08 -0.75 18.98
CA ALA A 869 -6.09 0.28 19.25
C ALA A 869 -4.75 -0.07 18.60
N ILE A 870 -4.14 0.91 17.96
CA ILE A 870 -2.78 0.87 17.45
C ILE A 870 -1.92 1.73 18.38
N MET A 871 -0.86 1.16 18.94
CA MET A 871 -0.05 1.79 19.98
C MET A 871 1.44 1.58 19.73
N ASP A 872 2.24 2.59 20.06
CA ASP A 872 3.69 2.48 20.18
C ASP A 872 4.10 1.48 21.30
N ASP A 873 5.30 0.91 21.21
CA ASP A 873 5.88 -0.06 22.12
C ASP A 873 6.34 0.52 23.47
N ASN A 874 6.70 1.81 23.53
CA ASN A 874 7.44 2.37 24.67
C ASN A 874 6.72 3.45 25.50
N MET A 875 5.57 3.98 25.09
CA MET A 875 4.88 5.01 25.88
C MET A 875 3.36 4.82 26.02
N ALA A 876 2.88 4.92 27.27
CA ALA A 876 1.45 5.06 27.55
C ALA A 876 0.98 6.43 27.04
N GLY A 877 0.38 6.47 25.86
CA GLY A 877 -0.22 7.68 25.28
C GLY A 877 0.08 7.96 23.81
N GLU A 878 0.95 7.18 23.15
CA GLU A 878 1.25 7.31 21.72
C GLU A 878 0.55 6.19 20.94
N GLY A 879 -0.48 6.56 20.19
CA GLY A 879 -1.39 5.63 19.52
C GLY A 879 -2.81 6.15 19.37
N PHE A 880 -3.64 5.40 18.67
CA PHE A 880 -5.04 5.75 18.37
C PHE A 880 -5.96 4.53 18.40
N THR A 881 -7.27 4.78 18.47
CA THR A 881 -8.30 3.74 18.37
C THR A 881 -9.08 3.94 17.08
N ILE A 882 -9.29 2.85 16.34
CA ILE A 882 -10.07 2.85 15.09
C ILE A 882 -11.54 3.11 15.43
N ALA A 883 -12.03 4.27 15.01
CA ALA A 883 -13.30 4.80 15.47
C ALA A 883 -14.51 4.26 14.68
N THR A 884 -14.35 4.16 13.36
CA THR A 884 -15.40 3.68 12.47
C THR A 884 -15.19 2.21 12.14
N SER A 885 -16.24 1.55 11.66
CA SER A 885 -16.11 0.23 11.06
C SER A 885 -15.05 0.28 9.96
N LEU A 886 -14.05 -0.58 10.06
CA LEU A 886 -12.93 -0.69 9.14
C LEU A 886 -12.67 -2.17 8.98
N ILE A 887 -13.15 -2.71 7.86
CA ILE A 887 -13.16 -4.14 7.61
C ILE A 887 -11.90 -4.51 6.83
N ILE A 888 -11.08 -5.39 7.40
CA ILE A 888 -10.03 -6.07 6.66
C ILE A 888 -10.61 -7.38 6.09
N PRO A 889 -10.68 -7.55 4.75
CA PRO A 889 -11.21 -8.76 4.14
C PRO A 889 -10.43 -10.01 4.55
N ALA A 890 -11.04 -11.19 4.45
CA ALA A 890 -10.36 -12.48 4.61
C ALA A 890 -9.12 -12.57 3.71
N GLY A 891 -7.92 -12.76 4.29
CA GLY A 891 -6.68 -12.77 3.52
C GLY A 891 -6.33 -11.45 2.82
N GLY A 892 -6.95 -10.33 3.23
CA GLY A 892 -6.73 -9.00 2.66
C GLY A 892 -5.80 -8.13 3.51
N TYR A 893 -5.49 -6.95 2.99
CA TYR A 893 -4.60 -5.95 3.57
C TYR A 893 -5.34 -4.64 3.84
N LEU A 894 -4.84 -3.83 4.76
CA LEU A 894 -5.21 -2.43 4.94
C LEU A 894 -3.97 -1.56 5.17
N VAL A 895 -3.91 -0.42 4.50
CA VAL A 895 -2.82 0.55 4.58
C VAL A 895 -3.21 1.72 5.48
N PHE A 896 -2.36 2.01 6.46
CA PHE A 896 -2.52 3.11 7.41
C PHE A 896 -1.42 4.13 7.16
N ALA A 897 -1.78 5.40 6.93
CA ALA A 897 -0.81 6.48 6.71
C ALA A 897 -1.09 7.70 7.59
N ASN A 898 -0.05 8.47 7.88
CA ASN A 898 -0.18 9.73 8.65
C ASN A 898 -0.75 10.88 7.80
N ASN A 899 -0.79 10.73 6.49
CA ASN A 899 -1.27 11.73 5.53
C ASN A 899 -2.09 11.06 4.41
N GLY A 900 -3.30 11.56 4.20
CA GLY A 900 -4.23 11.05 3.17
C GLY A 900 -4.10 11.74 1.80
N ASP A 901 -3.32 12.80 1.69
CA ASP A 901 -3.11 13.51 0.42
C ASP A 901 -2.00 12.84 -0.41
N ALA A 902 -2.43 12.14 -1.47
CA ALA A 902 -1.55 11.43 -2.39
C ALA A 902 -0.43 12.31 -2.99
N ALA A 903 -0.67 13.62 -3.14
CA ALA A 903 0.31 14.56 -3.71
C ALA A 903 1.47 14.88 -2.76
N THR A 904 1.31 14.60 -1.46
CA THR A 904 2.28 14.98 -0.42
C THR A 904 2.75 13.80 0.44
N ASN A 905 2.12 12.63 0.32
CA ASN A 905 2.45 11.41 1.06
C ASN A 905 3.30 10.39 0.28
N GLY A 906 3.76 10.76 -0.92
CA GLY A 906 4.56 9.91 -1.80
C GLY A 906 3.73 9.02 -2.72
N GLY A 907 2.46 9.36 -2.97
CA GLY A 907 1.59 8.70 -3.94
C GLY A 907 0.79 7.50 -3.41
N ILE A 908 0.60 7.38 -2.10
CA ILE A 908 -0.21 6.30 -1.50
C ILE A 908 -1.68 6.74 -1.34
N THR A 909 -2.60 5.79 -1.52
CA THR A 909 -4.02 5.94 -1.17
C THR A 909 -4.31 5.07 0.07
N PRO A 910 -4.25 5.62 1.29
CA PRO A 910 -4.41 4.82 2.51
C PRO A 910 -5.89 4.45 2.77
N ASP A 911 -6.12 3.28 3.33
CA ASP A 911 -7.45 2.85 3.82
C ASP A 911 -7.83 3.57 5.12
N TYR A 912 -6.83 4.02 5.88
CA TYR A 912 -7.02 4.77 7.12
C TYR A 912 -5.96 5.85 7.30
N VAL A 913 -6.39 7.08 7.57
CA VAL A 913 -5.50 8.20 7.90
C VAL A 913 -5.47 8.38 9.41
N TYR A 914 -4.32 8.17 10.04
CA TYR A 914 -4.17 8.32 11.49
C TYR A 914 -3.63 9.70 11.90
N ASP A 915 -3.93 10.10 13.13
CA ASP A 915 -3.46 11.37 13.70
C ASP A 915 -1.96 11.31 14.05
N PRO A 916 -1.18 12.42 13.94
CA PRO A 916 0.26 12.44 14.21
C PRO A 916 0.68 12.13 15.66
N SER A 917 -0.25 11.78 16.54
CA SER A 917 0.02 11.23 17.88
C SER A 917 0.68 9.85 17.87
N LEU A 918 0.69 9.15 16.73
CA LEU A 918 1.56 8.01 16.47
C LEU A 918 2.70 8.45 15.54
N THR A 919 3.94 8.12 15.91
CA THR A 919 5.14 8.38 15.09
C THR A 919 5.88 7.07 14.83
N LEU A 920 6.43 6.87 13.62
CA LEU A 920 7.23 5.69 13.29
C LEU A 920 8.72 6.07 13.30
N GLY A 921 9.41 5.81 14.40
CA GLY A 921 10.82 6.15 14.54
C GLY A 921 11.71 5.43 13.52
N ASN A 922 12.50 6.18 12.75
CA ASN A 922 13.43 5.68 11.72
C ASN A 922 14.54 4.78 12.29
N GLY A 923 14.66 4.66 13.61
CA GLY A 923 15.73 3.94 14.30
C GLY A 923 15.25 2.69 15.05
N THR A 924 15.25 2.76 16.38
CA THR A 924 14.68 1.70 17.23
C THR A 924 13.33 2.19 17.72
N ASP A 925 12.29 1.45 17.41
CA ASP A 925 10.91 1.80 17.73
C ASP A 925 10.01 0.56 17.58
N GLY A 926 8.72 0.66 17.87
CA GLY A 926 7.82 -0.47 17.70
C GLY A 926 6.34 -0.11 17.60
N LEU A 927 5.57 -0.99 16.96
CA LEU A 927 4.14 -0.80 16.72
C LEU A 927 3.37 -2.03 17.16
N SER A 928 2.26 -1.82 17.88
CA SER A 928 1.41 -2.88 18.41
C SER A 928 -0.06 -2.70 18.04
N VAL A 929 -0.72 -3.83 17.75
CA VAL A 929 -2.15 -3.93 17.46
C VAL A 929 -2.84 -4.58 18.65
N GLN A 930 -3.85 -3.92 19.21
CA GLN A 930 -4.52 -4.34 20.44
C GLN A 930 -6.05 -4.30 20.30
N CYS A 931 -6.75 -5.24 20.94
CA CYS A 931 -8.21 -5.20 21.04
C CYS A 931 -8.66 -5.47 22.46
N GLY A 932 -9.46 -4.57 23.04
CA GLY A 932 -9.96 -4.71 24.41
C GLY A 932 -8.84 -4.87 25.47
N GLY A 933 -7.63 -4.37 25.17
CA GLY A 933 -6.42 -4.52 25.98
C GLY A 933 -5.66 -5.85 25.81
N ALA A 934 -6.12 -6.75 24.94
CA ALA A 934 -5.35 -7.91 24.51
C ALA A 934 -4.43 -7.53 23.34
N LEU A 935 -3.16 -7.94 23.42
CA LEU A 935 -2.22 -7.81 22.31
C LEU A 935 -2.60 -8.80 21.20
N ILE A 936 -2.89 -8.27 20.02
CA ILE A 936 -3.15 -9.06 18.82
C ILE A 936 -1.84 -9.33 18.10
N ASP A 937 -1.04 -8.28 17.88
CA ASP A 937 0.25 -8.37 17.23
C ASP A 937 1.18 -7.22 17.65
N ILE A 938 2.48 -7.38 17.44
CA ILE A 938 3.51 -6.35 17.68
C ILE A 938 4.72 -6.60 16.78
N VAL A 939 5.37 -5.52 16.35
CA VAL A 939 6.69 -5.53 15.72
C VAL A 939 7.55 -4.47 16.41
N ILE A 940 8.77 -4.84 16.81
CA ILE A 940 9.75 -3.92 17.41
C ILE A 940 11.03 -4.00 16.57
N TRP A 941 11.36 -2.93 15.86
CA TRP A 941 12.56 -2.86 15.01
C TRP A 941 13.73 -2.21 15.74
N ASP A 942 14.94 -2.52 15.30
CA ASP A 942 16.15 -2.33 16.11
C ASP A 942 17.28 -1.58 15.38
N ASN A 943 16.93 -0.58 14.57
CA ASN A 943 17.87 0.29 13.85
C ASN A 943 18.92 -0.52 13.06
N GLY A 944 18.46 -1.50 12.27
CA GLY A 944 19.33 -2.27 11.38
C GLY A 944 20.12 -3.40 12.05
N ALA A 945 19.88 -3.71 13.33
CA ALA A 945 20.63 -4.76 14.03
C ALA A 945 20.16 -6.17 13.64
N THR A 946 18.84 -6.36 13.51
CA THR A 946 18.22 -7.58 13.00
C THR A 946 17.09 -7.30 12.01
N PHE A 947 16.35 -6.19 12.17
CA PHE A 947 15.37 -5.73 11.21
C PHE A 947 16.02 -4.84 10.14
N PRO A 948 15.54 -4.84 8.89
CA PRO A 948 15.99 -3.89 7.87
C PRO A 948 15.78 -2.44 8.32
N ASP A 949 16.74 -1.57 8.01
CA ASP A 949 16.65 -0.11 8.25
C ASP A 949 16.92 0.65 6.93
N PRO A 950 15.99 0.51 5.96
CA PRO A 950 16.07 1.23 4.70
C PRO A 950 15.81 2.73 4.82
N ASN A 951 16.23 3.48 3.79
CA ASN A 951 15.87 4.88 3.58
C ASN A 951 15.28 5.00 2.17
N GLY A 952 14.04 5.44 2.06
CA GLY A 952 13.27 5.45 0.81
C GLY A 952 12.72 4.08 0.40
N ALA A 953 12.65 3.14 1.34
CA ALA A 953 12.01 1.86 1.12
C ALA A 953 11.37 1.40 2.44
N SER A 954 10.27 0.65 2.36
CA SER A 954 9.67 -0.01 3.52
C SER A 954 10.46 -1.25 3.91
N MET A 955 10.31 -1.66 5.17
CA MET A 955 10.61 -3.03 5.55
C MET A 955 9.36 -3.91 5.34
N VAL A 956 9.55 -5.08 4.74
CA VAL A 956 8.48 -6.01 4.34
C VAL A 956 8.70 -7.39 4.95
N LEU A 957 7.65 -7.97 5.51
CA LEU A 957 7.64 -9.34 6.01
C LEU A 957 7.65 -10.34 4.83
N ALA A 958 8.40 -11.43 4.97
CA ALA A 958 8.47 -12.45 3.94
C ALA A 958 7.12 -13.14 3.69
N THR A 959 6.78 -13.32 2.42
CA THR A 959 5.49 -13.91 1.97
C THR A 959 5.27 -15.35 2.43
N ASP A 960 6.32 -16.08 2.80
CA ASP A 960 6.28 -17.42 3.37
C ASP A 960 6.19 -17.43 4.91
N HIS A 961 6.09 -16.25 5.55
CA HIS A 961 6.14 -16.05 7.00
C HIS A 961 5.04 -15.10 7.53
N LEU A 962 3.86 -15.09 6.89
CA LEU A 962 2.69 -14.28 7.28
C LEU A 962 2.02 -14.78 8.59
N ASN A 963 2.75 -14.74 9.71
CA ASN A 963 2.24 -15.06 11.04
C ASN A 963 2.90 -14.22 12.15
N ALA A 964 2.19 -14.07 13.27
CA ALA A 964 2.57 -13.20 14.39
C ALA A 964 3.81 -13.66 15.18
N ALA A 965 4.29 -14.89 14.99
CA ALA A 965 5.52 -15.34 15.64
C ALA A 965 6.75 -14.93 14.82
N ASP A 966 6.65 -15.05 13.49
CA ASP A 966 7.74 -14.78 12.56
C ASP A 966 7.90 -13.28 12.28
N ASN A 967 6.81 -12.51 12.26
CA ASN A 967 6.91 -11.05 12.11
C ASN A 967 7.63 -10.35 13.28
N ASN A 968 7.85 -11.05 14.39
CA ASN A 968 8.65 -10.60 15.53
C ASN A 968 10.16 -10.90 15.40
N LEU A 969 10.59 -11.50 14.28
CA LEU A 969 11.97 -11.88 14.04
C LEU A 969 12.48 -11.17 12.79
N GLY A 970 13.38 -10.20 12.94
CA GLY A 970 13.93 -9.41 11.83
C GLY A 970 14.58 -10.22 10.70
N ILE A 971 14.93 -11.50 10.94
CA ILE A 971 15.41 -12.42 9.89
C ILE A 971 14.36 -12.74 8.81
N PHE A 972 13.08 -12.55 9.12
CA PHE A 972 11.97 -12.72 8.19
C PHE A 972 11.52 -11.41 7.55
N TRP A 973 12.20 -10.30 7.84
CA TRP A 973 11.97 -9.01 7.22
C TRP A 973 13.04 -8.67 6.19
N GLY A 974 12.61 -8.08 5.08
CA GLY A 974 13.46 -7.61 3.98
C GLY A 974 13.21 -6.14 3.66
N THR A 975 14.00 -5.58 2.76
CA THR A 975 13.77 -4.26 2.19
C THR A 975 12.97 -4.41 0.91
N ALA A 976 11.89 -3.64 0.76
CA ALA A 976 11.08 -3.66 -0.45
C ALA A 976 11.89 -3.23 -1.68
N THR A 977 11.51 -3.75 -2.84
CA THR A 977 12.19 -3.51 -4.13
C THR A 977 11.27 -3.01 -5.24
N THR A 978 9.97 -3.06 -5.01
CA THR A 978 8.91 -2.58 -5.90
C THR A 978 8.77 -1.09 -5.70
N VAL A 979 8.83 -0.32 -6.77
CA VAL A 979 8.62 1.14 -6.71
C VAL A 979 7.12 1.39 -6.61
N TYR A 980 6.69 2.29 -5.73
CA TYR A 980 5.34 2.82 -5.70
C TYR A 980 5.36 4.36 -5.77
N GLY A 981 4.23 4.94 -6.17
CA GLY A 981 3.98 6.38 -6.15
C GLY A 981 5.13 7.21 -6.73
N ASP A 982 5.66 8.15 -5.93
CA ASP A 982 6.66 9.14 -6.35
C ASP A 982 8.12 8.63 -6.39
N GLY A 983 8.35 7.34 -6.10
CA GLY A 983 9.66 6.70 -6.31
C GLY A 983 10.31 6.03 -5.10
N ASP A 984 9.65 6.00 -3.94
CA ASP A 984 10.06 5.12 -2.83
C ASP A 984 9.68 3.66 -3.13
N PHE A 985 10.28 2.72 -2.39
CA PHE A 985 10.03 1.28 -2.58
C PHE A 985 9.11 0.69 -1.51
N GLY A 986 8.13 -0.11 -1.91
CA GLY A 986 7.10 -0.67 -1.05
C GLY A 986 5.97 -1.31 -1.85
N THR A 987 5.09 -2.04 -1.17
CA THR A 987 3.95 -2.78 -1.73
C THR A 987 2.63 -2.45 -1.03
N PRO A 988 2.28 -1.16 -0.82
CA PRO A 988 1.10 -0.78 -0.04
C PRO A 988 -0.19 -1.38 -0.61
N GLY A 989 -0.88 -2.19 0.19
CA GLY A 989 -2.16 -2.81 -0.13
C GLY A 989 -2.02 -4.08 -0.99
N ALA A 990 -0.81 -4.60 -1.17
CA ALA A 990 -0.49 -5.71 -2.05
C ALA A 990 0.36 -6.78 -1.34
N LEU A 991 0.56 -7.92 -1.99
CA LEU A 991 1.47 -8.95 -1.49
C LEU A 991 2.91 -8.42 -1.49
N ASN A 992 3.59 -8.49 -0.33
CA ASN A 992 4.99 -8.13 -0.19
C ASN A 992 5.90 -8.77 -1.24
N ASP A 993 6.90 -8.02 -1.69
CA ASP A 993 7.85 -8.47 -2.72
C ASP A 993 9.11 -9.15 -2.15
N PHE A 994 9.08 -9.48 -0.87
CA PHE A 994 10.14 -10.21 -0.18
C PHE A 994 9.74 -11.67 0.10
N SER A 995 10.67 -12.57 -0.18
CA SER A 995 10.62 -13.96 0.25
C SER A 995 11.97 -14.31 0.86
N THR A 996 11.99 -15.18 1.88
CA THR A 996 13.27 -15.55 2.47
C THR A 996 14.15 -16.23 1.43
N PRO A 997 15.43 -15.81 1.26
CA PRO A 997 16.39 -16.63 0.55
C PRO A 997 16.47 -17.96 1.31
N VAL A 998 16.23 -19.08 0.64
CA VAL A 998 16.36 -20.41 1.25
C VAL A 998 17.81 -20.60 1.75
N GLY A 999 18.07 -20.23 3.02
CA GLY A 999 19.25 -20.53 3.84
C GLY A 999 20.17 -19.34 4.19
N GLU A 1000 20.25 -18.98 5.48
CA GLU A 1000 21.45 -19.13 6.35
C GLU A 1000 21.35 -18.37 7.70
N ILE A 1001 21.16 -19.09 8.81
CA ILE A 1001 21.43 -18.56 10.16
C ILE A 1001 22.94 -18.70 10.44
N GLN A 1002 23.77 -17.64 10.47
CA GLN A 1002 25.24 -17.76 10.51
C GLN A 1002 25.82 -18.42 11.79
N ILE A 1003 26.89 -19.23 11.65
CA ILE A 1003 27.63 -19.86 12.77
C ILE A 1003 28.70 -18.91 13.33
N GLU A 1004 28.57 -18.55 14.61
CA GLU A 1004 29.49 -17.62 15.31
C GLU A 1004 30.93 -18.13 15.37
N GLY A 1005 31.88 -17.25 15.03
CA GLY A 1005 33.32 -17.54 15.05
C GLY A 1005 33.79 -18.54 13.99
N LEU A 1006 32.95 -18.88 13.01
CA LEU A 1006 33.27 -19.85 11.98
C LEU A 1006 34.48 -19.40 11.13
N LYS A 1007 35.58 -20.15 11.16
CA LYS A 1007 36.74 -19.96 10.27
C LYS A 1007 37.25 -21.28 9.75
N ILE A 1008 37.71 -21.28 8.50
CA ILE A 1008 38.22 -22.46 7.82
C ILE A 1008 39.58 -22.14 7.20
N TYR A 1009 40.59 -22.89 7.61
CA TYR A 1009 41.96 -22.65 7.16
C TYR A 1009 42.80 -23.93 7.18
N PRO A 1010 43.82 -24.07 6.31
CA PRO A 1010 44.09 -23.19 5.18
C PRO A 1010 43.07 -23.40 4.06
N ASN A 1011 42.64 -22.29 3.43
CA ASN A 1011 41.85 -22.29 2.21
C ASN A 1011 42.49 -21.27 1.24
N PRO A 1012 43.17 -21.69 0.15
CA PRO A 1012 43.27 -23.06 -0.36
C PRO A 1012 44.04 -24.03 0.55
N THR A 1013 43.63 -25.31 0.60
CA THR A 1013 44.32 -26.37 1.34
C THR A 1013 45.33 -27.12 0.47
N PHE A 1014 46.58 -27.20 0.94
CA PHE A 1014 47.66 -27.98 0.33
C PHE A 1014 47.91 -29.22 1.18
N GLY A 1015 47.39 -30.38 0.73
CA GLY A 1015 47.54 -31.65 1.44
C GLY A 1015 46.26 -32.21 2.08
N GLN A 1016 45.09 -31.83 1.56
CA GLN A 1016 43.77 -32.36 1.95
C GLN A 1016 43.46 -32.25 3.46
N ARG A 1017 43.90 -31.17 4.12
CA ARG A 1017 43.58 -30.92 5.53
C ARG A 1017 43.13 -29.51 5.76
N ILE A 1018 42.00 -29.37 6.45
CA ILE A 1018 41.43 -28.10 6.87
C ILE A 1018 41.20 -28.12 8.38
N TYR A 1019 41.22 -26.94 8.98
CA TYR A 1019 40.85 -26.69 10.35
C TYR A 1019 39.58 -25.86 10.34
N ILE A 1020 38.56 -26.31 11.06
CA ILE A 1020 37.33 -25.55 11.30
C ILE A 1020 37.36 -25.08 12.74
N THR A 1021 37.22 -23.78 12.95
CA THR A 1021 37.01 -23.18 14.28
C THR A 1021 35.65 -22.52 14.36
N THR A 1022 35.02 -22.56 15.53
CA THR A 1022 33.79 -21.82 15.87
C THR A 1022 33.88 -21.32 17.31
N GLU A 1023 32.94 -20.50 17.76
CA GLU A 1023 32.89 -20.03 19.15
C GLU A 1023 32.25 -21.04 20.11
N ASN A 1024 31.26 -21.82 19.65
CA ASN A 1024 30.56 -22.79 20.49
C ASN A 1024 31.11 -24.21 20.36
N ALA A 1025 31.11 -24.97 21.45
CA ALA A 1025 31.53 -26.37 21.47
C ALA A 1025 30.42 -27.37 21.06
N SER A 1026 29.26 -26.86 20.66
CA SER A 1026 28.08 -27.63 20.24
C SER A 1026 28.36 -28.56 19.07
N PHE A 1027 27.50 -29.55 18.87
CA PHE A 1027 27.56 -30.47 17.75
C PHE A 1027 27.51 -29.73 16.42
N LYS A 1028 28.42 -30.09 15.50
CA LYS A 1028 28.46 -29.59 14.14
C LYS A 1028 28.46 -30.72 13.13
N LYS A 1029 27.67 -30.54 12.08
CA LYS A 1029 27.72 -31.35 10.87
C LYS A 1029 28.46 -30.58 9.79
N VAL A 1030 29.35 -31.24 9.06
CA VAL A 1030 30.19 -30.67 8.01
C VAL A 1030 29.98 -31.49 6.74
N GLU A 1031 29.71 -30.84 5.62
CA GLU A 1031 29.40 -31.46 4.34
C GLU A 1031 30.13 -30.72 3.21
N LEU A 1032 30.66 -31.45 2.24
CA LEU A 1032 31.36 -30.89 1.09
C LEU A 1032 30.63 -31.31 -0.18
N TYR A 1033 30.34 -30.36 -1.07
CA TYR A 1033 29.62 -30.57 -2.33
C TYR A 1033 30.50 -30.13 -3.50
N ASN A 1034 30.47 -30.88 -4.61
CA ASN A 1034 31.12 -30.47 -5.85
C ASN A 1034 30.30 -29.37 -6.57
N MET A 1035 30.83 -28.83 -7.66
CA MET A 1035 30.16 -27.78 -8.46
C MET A 1035 28.85 -28.24 -9.13
N LEU A 1036 28.53 -29.54 -9.12
CA LEU A 1036 27.29 -30.11 -9.64
C LEU A 1036 26.25 -30.34 -8.54
N GLY A 1037 26.55 -29.94 -7.29
CA GLY A 1037 25.67 -30.14 -6.14
C GLY A 1037 25.73 -31.53 -5.51
N GLU A 1038 26.60 -32.43 -5.96
CA GLU A 1038 26.77 -33.75 -5.35
C GLU A 1038 27.62 -33.65 -4.08
N ARG A 1039 27.15 -34.26 -2.97
CA ARG A 1039 27.90 -34.34 -1.71
C ARG A 1039 29.06 -35.33 -1.83
N VAL A 1040 30.29 -34.84 -1.77
CA VAL A 1040 31.52 -35.63 -1.93
C VAL A 1040 32.23 -35.95 -0.61
N TYR A 1041 31.87 -35.30 0.49
CA TYR A 1041 32.43 -35.57 1.83
C TYR A 1041 31.42 -35.17 2.92
N SER A 1042 31.41 -35.87 4.05
CA SER A 1042 30.68 -35.46 5.24
C SER A 1042 31.36 -35.96 6.51
N THR A 1043 31.29 -35.18 7.58
CA THR A 1043 31.74 -35.56 8.93
C THR A 1043 30.98 -34.74 9.98
N SER A 1044 31.06 -35.14 11.24
CA SER A 1044 30.53 -34.35 12.36
C SER A 1044 31.57 -34.27 13.49
N PHE A 1045 31.47 -33.22 14.30
CA PHE A 1045 32.30 -33.07 15.48
C PHE A 1045 31.65 -32.18 16.54
N GLU A 1046 32.09 -32.38 17.79
CA GLU A 1046 31.86 -31.46 18.90
C GLU A 1046 33.18 -30.79 19.31
N GLY A 1047 33.08 -29.57 19.81
CA GLY A 1047 34.22 -28.73 20.17
C GLY A 1047 34.38 -27.49 19.28
N ILE A 1048 35.23 -26.57 19.73
CA ILE A 1048 35.46 -25.26 19.08
C ILE A 1048 36.50 -25.31 17.95
N LEU A 1049 37.22 -26.43 17.79
CA LEU A 1049 38.26 -26.62 16.78
C LEU A 1049 38.33 -28.10 16.37
N LYS A 1050 38.35 -28.36 15.05
CA LYS A 1050 38.56 -29.70 14.49
C LYS A 1050 39.49 -29.67 13.29
N GLU A 1051 40.47 -30.57 13.27
CA GLU A 1051 41.20 -30.93 12.04
C GLU A 1051 40.36 -31.94 11.25
N ILE A 1052 40.10 -31.62 9.99
CA ILE A 1052 39.39 -32.47 9.03
C ILE A 1052 40.39 -32.92 7.96
N ASN A 1053 40.46 -34.23 7.77
CA ASN A 1053 41.23 -34.86 6.70
C ASN A 1053 40.30 -35.21 5.54
N LEU A 1054 40.47 -34.51 4.42
CA LEU A 1054 39.69 -34.64 3.19
C LEU A 1054 40.24 -35.75 2.28
N GLY A 1055 40.85 -36.79 2.86
CA GLY A 1055 41.46 -37.89 2.13
C GLY A 1055 40.47 -38.53 1.14
N GLY A 1056 40.72 -38.38 -0.15
CA GLY A 1056 39.86 -38.89 -1.22
C GLY A 1056 39.11 -37.82 -2.02
N VAL A 1057 39.16 -36.55 -1.59
CA VAL A 1057 38.64 -35.41 -2.36
C VAL A 1057 39.68 -34.96 -3.39
N ASN A 1058 39.29 -34.90 -4.67
CA ASN A 1058 40.16 -34.48 -5.76
C ASN A 1058 40.47 -32.97 -5.71
N ALA A 1059 41.48 -32.51 -6.47
CA ALA A 1059 41.75 -31.08 -6.61
C ALA A 1059 40.59 -30.39 -7.35
N GLY A 1060 40.11 -29.27 -6.82
CA GLY A 1060 38.92 -28.59 -7.32
C GLY A 1060 38.36 -27.53 -6.37
N VAL A 1061 37.26 -26.90 -6.79
CA VAL A 1061 36.45 -25.98 -5.99
C VAL A 1061 35.22 -26.73 -5.50
N TYR A 1062 34.91 -26.58 -4.22
CA TYR A 1062 33.80 -27.26 -3.54
C TYR A 1062 33.01 -26.28 -2.67
N PHE A 1063 31.74 -26.55 -2.42
CA PHE A 1063 30.94 -25.88 -1.40
C PHE A 1063 31.03 -26.66 -0.09
N LEU A 1064 31.50 -26.02 0.97
CA LEU A 1064 31.61 -26.58 2.32
C LEU A 1064 30.48 -26.01 3.18
N LYS A 1065 29.52 -26.86 3.51
CA LYS A 1065 28.36 -26.57 4.35
C LYS A 1065 28.60 -27.06 5.76
N ILE A 1066 28.31 -26.24 6.76
CA ILE A 1066 28.44 -26.58 8.17
C ILE A 1066 27.14 -26.21 8.88
N LYS A 1067 26.61 -27.09 9.73
CA LYS A 1067 25.42 -26.86 10.54
C LYS A 1067 25.78 -26.99 12.02
N GLU A 1068 25.46 -25.98 12.84
CA GLU A 1068 25.62 -25.92 14.30
C GLU A 1068 24.26 -25.57 14.93
N GLY A 1069 23.48 -26.58 15.35
CA GLY A 1069 22.08 -26.37 15.75
C GLY A 1069 21.22 -25.88 14.58
N ASN A 1070 20.49 -24.77 14.77
CA ASN A 1070 19.75 -24.11 13.70
C ASN A 1070 20.66 -23.23 12.81
N LYS A 1071 21.91 -23.00 13.23
CA LYS A 1071 22.87 -22.18 12.50
C LYS A 1071 23.51 -22.99 11.36
N MET A 1072 23.70 -22.38 10.20
CA MET A 1072 24.31 -22.94 9.00
C MET A 1072 25.32 -21.94 8.42
N GLY A 1073 26.46 -22.43 7.92
CA GLY A 1073 27.39 -21.63 7.13
C GLY A 1073 27.87 -22.41 5.92
N VAL A 1074 27.77 -21.82 4.73
CA VAL A 1074 28.31 -22.36 3.48
C VAL A 1074 29.47 -21.49 3.00
N MET A 1075 30.55 -22.12 2.54
CA MET A 1075 31.66 -21.39 1.92
C MET A 1075 32.38 -22.17 0.84
N ASN A 1076 33.05 -21.46 -0.06
CA ASN A 1076 33.89 -22.09 -1.08
C ASN A 1076 35.18 -22.63 -0.45
N LEU A 1077 35.47 -23.91 -0.67
CA LEU A 1077 36.74 -24.55 -0.32
C LEU A 1077 37.53 -24.90 -1.59
N ILE A 1078 38.78 -24.44 -1.64
CA ILE A 1078 39.70 -24.75 -2.74
C ILE A 1078 40.67 -25.85 -2.28
N VAL A 1079 40.62 -27.02 -2.91
CA VAL A 1079 41.52 -28.15 -2.68
C VAL A 1079 42.55 -28.20 -3.81
N GLN A 1080 43.85 -28.14 -3.49
CA GLN A 1080 44.96 -28.17 -4.45
C GLN A 1080 45.80 -29.44 -4.38
#